data_AF-A0A2W2G579-F1
#
_entry.id   AF-A0A2W2G579-F1
#
_cell.length_a   1.000
_cell.length_b   1.000
_cell.length_c   1.000
_cell.angle_alpha   90.00
_cell.angle_beta   90.00
_cell.angle_gamma   90.00
#
_symmetry.space_group_name_H-M   'P 1'
#
loop_
_entity.id
_entity.type
_entity.pdbx_description
1 polymer ?
#
loop_
_entity_poly.entity_id
_entity_poly.type
_entity_poly.pdbx_seq_one_letter_code
_entity_poly.pdbx_strand_id
1 'polypeptide(L)'
;MDQDPPLPERVARSLAEYRALLAEHGPTWGETPIMFVQQMLTNPYLTRKHDFWGVASKLALAAHPGTPESELDDRIAELDMDEVVRDALRGEVLDNMAALRISPGRVFVEAMPQAVLPGRPFATSLLLDSSRDRPVTVTVDGVRHEIRPGGARMVRITSKSTVEVDGEQVGLAVLTRRAEAARLRLRAGFPCRWSVLGGNDQGWYPDKVPHRRDHHRMPYFHGDDIVLDVPAEPLTLRVTRGMEYGTAETVVIPPPGRETVVDMSPARLYDAAARGWYGGDMHVHLNWAGDVVGTPADAAAVQHGEDLHVLNLVAGNIATGRVYDAEALRHWAGRDLPWSDGGHIARMGVEYRNDLLGHLFAFGVSAPPERFHTGFAGDPDWPPNEAGCAELRDLGAVLGYSHPFHQQAHEHDGPERALGSGRCCAAREIVADAALGLVDALDVVNHSSVTGTAAVYRRLIGAGNRLAVTAGTDTMISFTRRGSQSAPPGWGRVYAKVGGPLSAGSFAAAIRAGRTFATTGPWLELDVEGLGPGDTLDLDERGGRIRVTVRAIGPEVERLSIRTASGTAAEGPPDGLSVMLDVTEPTYVLAIAQGGPHPRAMRADVYACTSPVYVDLAGAHVAREEDVRWCLDWLDRLEEMVGREGRLTAPGQFADHVALYDRARAVYRSRLAAR
;
A
#
# COMPACT_ATOMS: atom_id res chain seq x y z
N MET A 1 -7.53 -27.50 14.11
CA MET A 1 -6.09 -27.64 13.76
C MET A 1 -6.03 -28.56 12.57
N ASP A 2 -6.61 -28.09 11.48
CA ASP A 2 -6.55 -28.76 10.20
C ASP A 2 -5.19 -28.43 9.58
N GLN A 3 -4.62 -29.37 8.84
CA GLN A 3 -3.40 -29.10 8.10
C GLN A 3 -3.80 -28.33 6.84
N ASP A 4 -3.11 -27.23 6.56
CA ASP A 4 -3.27 -26.52 5.28
C ASP A 4 -3.11 -27.52 4.13
N PRO A 5 -3.96 -27.46 3.08
CA PRO A 5 -3.84 -28.36 1.95
C PRO A 5 -2.43 -28.22 1.35
N PRO A 6 -1.74 -29.35 1.05
CA PRO A 6 -0.33 -29.32 0.70
C PRO A 6 -0.10 -28.45 -0.53
N LEU A 7 0.73 -27.42 -0.37
CA LEU A 7 0.96 -26.41 -1.40
C LEU A 7 1.49 -27.06 -2.69
N PRO A 8 1.11 -26.55 -3.88
CA PRO A 8 1.66 -27.03 -5.14
C PRO A 8 3.18 -26.99 -5.14
N GLU A 9 3.84 -28.06 -5.61
CA GLU A 9 5.27 -28.29 -5.41
C GLU A 9 6.16 -27.10 -5.84
N ARG A 10 5.82 -26.41 -6.93
CA ARG A 10 6.54 -25.22 -7.39
C ARG A 10 6.41 -24.02 -6.44
N VAL A 11 5.22 -23.82 -5.86
CA VAL A 11 4.95 -22.76 -4.87
C VAL A 11 5.61 -23.09 -3.54
N ALA A 12 5.55 -24.35 -3.09
CA ALA A 12 6.28 -24.81 -1.92
C ALA A 12 7.80 -24.58 -2.08
N ARG A 13 8.33 -24.75 -3.30
CA ARG A 13 9.74 -24.53 -3.63
C ARG A 13 10.13 -23.05 -3.65
N SER A 14 9.34 -22.15 -4.26
CA SER A 14 9.65 -20.71 -4.25
C SER A 14 9.57 -20.11 -2.85
N LEU A 15 8.57 -20.51 -2.03
CA LEU A 15 8.51 -20.11 -0.62
C LEU A 15 9.68 -20.65 0.23
N ALA A 16 10.29 -21.77 -0.15
CA ALA A 16 11.50 -22.27 0.49
C ALA A 16 12.75 -21.46 0.05
N GLU A 17 12.81 -21.04 -1.21
CA GLU A 17 13.86 -20.17 -1.74
C GLU A 17 13.81 -18.78 -1.08
N TYR A 18 12.62 -18.16 -0.95
CA TYR A 18 12.46 -16.87 -0.28
C TYR A 18 12.91 -16.94 1.20
N ARG A 19 12.75 -18.10 1.87
CA ARG A 19 13.25 -18.32 3.24
C ARG A 19 14.78 -18.41 3.29
N ALA A 20 15.42 -18.91 2.23
CA ALA A 20 16.89 -18.90 2.13
C ALA A 20 17.41 -17.48 1.89
N LEU A 21 16.80 -16.73 0.94
CA LEU A 21 17.16 -15.33 0.65
C LEU A 21 17.01 -14.42 1.88
N LEU A 22 15.94 -14.59 2.66
CA LEU A 22 15.74 -13.89 3.93
C LEU A 22 16.81 -14.24 4.98
N ALA A 23 17.25 -15.50 5.02
CA ALA A 23 18.28 -15.95 5.96
C ALA A 23 19.70 -15.48 5.56
N GLU A 24 19.98 -15.32 4.27
CA GLU A 24 21.29 -14.91 3.75
C GLU A 24 21.44 -13.38 3.65
N HIS A 25 20.40 -12.67 3.22
CA HIS A 25 20.46 -11.25 2.88
C HIS A 25 19.62 -10.34 3.80
N GLY A 26 18.90 -10.90 4.77
CA GLY A 26 17.95 -10.13 5.58
C GLY A 26 16.73 -9.69 4.75
N PRO A 27 16.02 -8.60 5.13
CA PRO A 27 14.71 -8.28 4.56
C PRO A 27 14.74 -7.72 3.13
N THR A 28 15.90 -7.54 2.51
CA THR A 28 16.04 -7.13 1.09
C THR A 28 16.06 -8.32 0.13
N TRP A 29 16.22 -9.55 0.63
CA TRP A 29 16.24 -10.81 -0.14
C TRP A 29 17.26 -10.85 -1.30
N GLY A 30 18.30 -9.99 -1.27
CA GLY A 30 19.36 -9.95 -2.27
C GLY A 30 19.07 -9.03 -3.48
N GLU A 31 18.00 -8.24 -3.46
CA GLU A 31 17.73 -7.24 -4.49
C GLU A 31 18.82 -6.16 -4.58
N THR A 32 18.95 -5.56 -5.77
CA THR A 32 19.88 -4.44 -6.04
C THR A 32 19.69 -3.33 -5.00
N PRO A 33 20.74 -2.85 -4.32
CA PRO A 33 20.62 -1.91 -3.20
C PRO A 33 20.40 -0.46 -3.66
N ILE A 34 19.33 -0.20 -4.41
CA ILE A 34 18.82 1.15 -4.68
C ILE A 34 18.21 1.75 -3.40
N MET A 35 18.02 3.07 -3.37
CA MET A 35 17.45 3.82 -2.22
C MET A 35 16.23 3.14 -1.57
N PHE A 36 15.27 2.70 -2.40
CA PHE A 36 14.02 2.09 -1.93
C PHE A 36 14.24 0.71 -1.27
N VAL A 37 15.25 -0.05 -1.73
CA VAL A 37 15.64 -1.34 -1.16
C VAL A 37 16.43 -1.11 0.14
N GLN A 38 17.33 -0.12 0.19
CA GLN A 38 18.03 0.26 1.41
C GLN A 38 17.06 0.71 2.53
N GLN A 39 16.00 1.46 2.18
CA GLN A 39 14.93 1.82 3.11
C GLN A 39 14.23 0.59 3.75
N MET A 40 14.23 -0.58 3.10
CA MET A 40 13.64 -1.81 3.67
C MET A 40 14.34 -2.25 4.97
N LEU A 41 15.63 -1.92 5.14
CA LEU A 41 16.38 -2.18 6.37
C LEU A 41 15.91 -1.31 7.56
N THR A 42 15.38 -0.11 7.29
CA THR A 42 15.01 0.88 8.32
C THR A 42 13.53 0.80 8.74
N ASN A 43 12.66 0.32 7.84
CA ASN A 43 11.21 0.19 8.03
C ASN A 43 10.72 -0.51 9.33
N PRO A 44 11.44 -1.51 9.91
CA PRO A 44 11.03 -2.07 11.21
C PRO A 44 11.07 -1.07 12.36
N TYR A 45 11.96 -0.08 12.28
CA TYR A 45 12.25 0.88 13.35
C TYR A 45 11.58 2.23 13.07
N LEU A 46 11.71 2.73 11.84
CA LEU A 46 11.21 4.02 11.43
C LEU A 46 9.72 3.97 11.03
N THR A 47 9.07 5.13 11.04
CA THR A 47 7.64 5.33 10.73
C THR A 47 7.44 6.77 10.28
N ARG A 48 6.24 7.21 9.87
CA ARG A 48 5.98 8.60 9.43
C ARG A 48 6.26 9.69 10.48
N LYS A 49 6.49 9.37 11.77
CA LYS A 49 6.97 10.36 12.77
C LYS A 49 8.48 10.60 12.71
N HIS A 50 9.23 9.70 12.08
CA HIS A 50 10.67 9.72 11.95
C HIS A 50 11.04 10.27 10.56
N ASP A 51 11.83 11.33 10.52
CA ASP A 51 12.21 12.04 9.29
C ASP A 51 13.30 11.27 8.51
N PHE A 52 12.99 10.08 7.98
CA PHE A 52 13.94 9.28 7.19
C PHE A 52 14.49 10.08 6.01
N TRP A 53 13.61 10.65 5.19
CA TRP A 53 13.98 11.40 3.99
C TRP A 53 14.85 12.61 4.32
N GLY A 54 14.39 13.47 5.22
CA GLY A 54 15.14 14.66 5.62
C GLY A 54 16.42 14.36 6.40
N VAL A 55 16.61 13.16 6.96
CA VAL A 55 17.91 12.73 7.52
C VAL A 55 18.81 12.17 6.42
N ALA A 56 18.32 11.24 5.60
CA ALA A 56 19.07 10.61 4.53
C ALA A 56 19.61 11.65 3.52
N SER A 57 18.78 12.57 3.04
CA SER A 57 19.22 13.64 2.13
C SER A 57 20.28 14.55 2.75
N LYS A 58 20.24 14.81 4.07
CA LYS A 58 21.27 15.62 4.75
C LYS A 58 22.58 14.87 4.89
N LEU A 59 22.55 13.58 5.20
CA LEU A 59 23.74 12.73 5.27
C LEU A 59 24.39 12.55 3.88
N ALA A 60 23.58 12.31 2.85
CA ALA A 60 24.03 12.25 1.46
C ALA A 60 24.71 13.55 1.01
N LEU A 61 24.08 14.71 1.22
CA LEU A 61 24.65 16.02 0.86
C LEU A 61 25.86 16.43 1.72
N ALA A 62 26.00 15.89 2.94
CA ALA A 62 27.18 16.11 3.78
C ALA A 62 28.38 15.26 3.35
N ALA A 63 28.13 14.02 2.90
CA ALA A 63 29.16 13.14 2.33
C ALA A 63 29.54 13.55 0.88
N HIS A 64 28.58 14.04 0.10
CA HIS A 64 28.73 14.44 -1.30
C HIS A 64 28.22 15.87 -1.54
N PRO A 65 28.98 16.91 -1.14
CA PRO A 65 28.56 18.30 -1.33
C PRO A 65 28.43 18.67 -2.82
N GLY A 66 27.26 19.17 -3.21
CA GLY A 66 26.98 19.59 -4.59
C GLY A 66 26.34 18.54 -5.49
N THR A 67 25.96 17.37 -4.96
CA THR A 67 25.13 16.38 -5.66
C THR A 67 23.85 17.01 -6.26
N PRO A 68 23.57 16.83 -7.56
CA PRO A 68 22.31 17.23 -8.18
C PRO A 68 21.11 16.47 -7.57
N GLU A 69 19.93 17.10 -7.55
CA GLU A 69 18.71 16.47 -7.04
C GLU A 69 18.38 15.13 -7.74
N SER A 70 18.72 15.01 -9.03
CA SER A 70 18.56 13.79 -9.83
C SER A 70 19.51 12.63 -9.47
N GLU A 71 20.58 12.88 -8.70
CA GLU A 71 21.52 11.87 -8.19
C GLU A 71 21.32 11.60 -6.69
N LEU A 72 20.40 12.31 -6.02
CA LEU A 72 20.30 12.28 -4.56
C LEU A 72 19.90 10.90 -4.02
N ASP A 73 19.04 10.17 -4.73
CA ASP A 73 18.64 8.82 -4.37
C ASP A 73 19.82 7.83 -4.47
N ASP A 74 20.67 7.94 -5.49
CA ASP A 74 21.88 7.12 -5.60
C ASP A 74 22.84 7.39 -4.43
N ARG A 75 23.00 8.65 -4.00
CA ARG A 75 23.80 8.98 -2.81
C ARG A 75 23.15 8.54 -1.50
N ILE A 76 21.82 8.46 -1.42
CA ILE A 76 21.11 7.86 -0.28
C ILE A 76 21.31 6.33 -0.26
N ALA A 77 21.41 5.69 -1.43
CA ALA A 77 21.65 4.27 -1.56
C ALA A 77 23.08 3.86 -1.08
N GLU A 78 24.04 4.78 -1.17
CA GLU A 78 25.42 4.63 -0.69
C GLU A 78 25.58 4.81 0.84
N LEU A 79 24.54 5.21 1.58
CA LEU A 79 24.62 5.50 3.03
C LEU A 79 24.58 4.26 3.94
N ASP A 80 25.20 4.38 5.11
CA ASP A 80 25.01 3.44 6.23
C ASP A 80 23.62 3.62 6.87
N MET A 81 22.73 2.67 6.62
CA MET A 81 21.36 2.67 7.14
C MET A 81 21.27 2.59 8.67
N ASP A 82 22.30 2.09 9.37
CA ASP A 82 22.30 2.05 10.84
C ASP A 82 22.45 3.47 11.43
N GLU A 83 23.20 4.33 10.75
CA GLU A 83 23.35 5.75 11.11
C GLU A 83 22.12 6.57 10.70
N VAL A 84 21.51 6.30 9.54
CA VAL A 84 20.22 6.90 9.17
C VAL A 84 19.15 6.57 10.22
N VAL A 85 19.13 5.32 10.74
CA VAL A 85 18.22 4.92 11.82
C VAL A 85 18.54 5.66 13.13
N ARG A 86 19.81 5.75 13.56
CA ARG A 86 20.21 6.54 14.74
C ARG A 86 19.69 7.98 14.66
N ASP A 87 19.96 8.66 13.55
CA ASP A 87 19.68 10.10 13.41
C ASP A 87 18.20 10.40 13.16
N ALA A 88 17.46 9.48 12.52
CA ALA A 88 16.00 9.58 12.39
C ALA A 88 15.28 9.34 13.73
N LEU A 89 15.85 8.51 14.62
CA LEU A 89 15.33 8.28 15.98
C LEU A 89 15.66 9.41 16.97
N ARG A 90 16.74 10.19 16.73
CA ARG A 90 17.17 11.32 17.58
C ARG A 90 17.32 10.95 19.07
N GLY A 91 17.70 9.70 19.33
CA GLY A 91 17.82 9.15 20.68
C GLY A 91 16.60 8.37 21.19
N GLU A 92 15.49 8.29 20.46
CA GLU A 92 14.36 7.43 20.86
C GLU A 92 14.77 5.93 20.90
N VAL A 93 14.14 5.18 21.82
CA VAL A 93 14.30 3.75 22.03
C VAL A 93 12.94 3.08 21.85
N LEU A 94 12.88 1.92 21.20
CA LEU A 94 11.65 1.35 20.63
C LEU A 94 11.22 0.04 21.29
N ASP A 95 9.97 -0.37 21.01
CA ASP A 95 9.44 -1.69 21.41
C ASP A 95 10.22 -2.87 20.80
N ASN A 96 10.89 -2.65 19.66
CA ASN A 96 11.68 -3.64 18.93
C ASN A 96 13.17 -3.29 18.79
N MET A 97 13.68 -2.29 19.52
CA MET A 97 15.10 -1.96 19.54
C MET A 97 15.53 -1.25 20.83
N ALA A 98 16.54 -1.82 21.50
CA ALA A 98 17.29 -1.19 22.58
C ALA A 98 18.49 -0.39 22.03
N ALA A 99 19.07 0.50 22.83
CA ALA A 99 20.29 1.23 22.47
C ALA A 99 21.40 1.00 23.51
N LEU A 100 22.60 0.63 23.06
CA LEU A 100 23.82 0.62 23.85
C LEU A 100 24.53 1.97 23.66
N ARG A 101 24.36 2.86 24.65
CA ARG A 101 24.99 4.19 24.64
C ARG A 101 26.43 4.07 25.10
N ILE A 102 27.36 4.51 24.25
CA ILE A 102 28.81 4.48 24.49
C ILE A 102 29.33 5.91 24.43
N SER A 103 29.52 6.55 25.59
CA SER A 103 30.03 7.91 25.69
C SER A 103 31.43 7.95 26.33
N PRO A 104 32.09 9.11 26.37
CA PRO A 104 33.23 9.33 27.25
C PRO A 104 32.81 9.07 28.72
N GLY A 105 33.50 8.14 29.39
CA GLY A 105 33.29 7.84 30.81
C GLY A 105 32.01 7.08 31.19
N ARG A 106 31.13 6.68 30.25
CA ARG A 106 29.92 5.90 30.56
C ARG A 106 29.55 4.94 29.42
N VAL A 107 29.14 3.73 29.79
CA VAL A 107 28.55 2.72 28.90
C VAL A 107 27.31 2.16 29.58
N PHE A 108 26.17 2.12 28.89
CA PHE A 108 24.92 1.58 29.44
C PHE A 108 23.89 1.24 28.35
N VAL A 109 22.96 0.33 28.65
CA VAL A 109 21.83 0.01 27.75
C VAL A 109 20.58 0.78 28.18
N GLU A 110 19.91 1.37 27.20
CA GLU A 110 18.56 1.92 27.28
C GLU A 110 17.59 1.00 26.54
N ALA A 111 16.43 0.72 27.13
CA ALA A 111 15.44 -0.21 26.58
C ALA A 111 14.03 0.15 27.07
N MET A 112 13.00 -0.15 26.26
CA MET A 112 11.62 -0.29 26.74
C MET A 112 11.46 -1.72 27.30
N PRO A 113 11.38 -1.96 28.63
CA PRO A 113 11.44 -3.31 29.17
C PRO A 113 10.20 -4.12 28.78
N GLN A 114 10.40 -5.21 28.04
CA GLN A 114 9.31 -6.08 27.58
C GLN A 114 9.01 -7.17 28.63
N ALA A 115 7.73 -7.51 28.81
CA ALA A 115 7.33 -8.68 29.57
C ALA A 115 7.71 -9.97 28.83
N VAL A 116 8.31 -10.92 29.54
CA VAL A 116 8.71 -12.23 29.00
C VAL A 116 8.12 -13.36 29.81
N LEU A 117 7.61 -14.36 29.11
CA LEU A 117 7.11 -15.60 29.71
C LEU A 117 8.26 -16.59 29.93
N PRO A 118 8.16 -17.53 30.88
CA PRO A 118 9.22 -18.49 31.17
C PRO A 118 9.65 -19.32 29.95
N GLY A 119 10.95 -19.58 29.84
CA GLY A 119 11.54 -20.53 28.87
C GLY A 119 12.01 -19.92 27.55
N ARG A 120 11.33 -18.90 27.00
CA ARG A 120 11.72 -18.26 25.72
C ARG A 120 12.68 -17.07 25.94
N PRO A 121 13.86 -17.01 25.27
CA PRO A 121 14.64 -15.77 25.21
C PRO A 121 13.86 -14.69 24.45
N PHE A 122 13.94 -13.43 24.88
CA PHE A 122 13.40 -12.31 24.11
C PHE A 122 14.43 -11.88 23.06
N ALA A 123 14.03 -11.85 21.79
CA ALA A 123 14.88 -11.40 20.68
C ALA A 123 14.53 -9.95 20.30
N THR A 124 15.56 -9.13 20.06
CA THR A 124 15.41 -7.71 19.70
C THR A 124 16.62 -7.23 18.89
N SER A 125 16.56 -5.99 18.39
CA SER A 125 17.74 -5.30 17.90
C SER A 125 18.40 -4.48 19.01
N LEU A 126 19.72 -4.29 18.91
CA LEU A 126 20.50 -3.38 19.73
C LEU A 126 21.22 -2.40 18.80
N LEU A 127 20.93 -1.10 18.96
CA LEU A 127 21.68 -0.03 18.32
C LEU A 127 22.93 0.26 19.16
N LEU A 128 24.09 -0.09 18.64
CA LEU A 128 25.39 0.28 19.18
C LEU A 128 25.64 1.75 18.81
N ASP A 129 25.66 2.65 19.78
CA ASP A 129 25.62 4.10 19.56
C ASP A 129 26.78 4.79 20.27
N SER A 130 27.79 5.24 19.51
CA SER A 130 29.05 5.77 20.04
C SER A 130 29.18 7.27 19.83
N SER A 131 29.18 8.04 20.92
CA SER A 131 29.52 9.47 20.95
C SER A 131 31.00 9.73 21.28
N ARG A 132 31.86 8.71 21.21
CA ARG A 132 33.30 8.85 21.41
C ARG A 132 34.01 9.35 20.15
N ASP A 133 35.09 10.07 20.37
CA ASP A 133 36.03 10.63 19.39
C ASP A 133 37.05 9.61 18.83
N ARG A 134 37.12 8.44 19.46
CA ARG A 134 37.94 7.29 19.05
C ARG A 134 37.08 6.08 18.68
N PRO A 135 37.59 5.15 17.83
CA PRO A 135 36.91 3.88 17.58
C PRO A 135 36.65 3.08 18.86
N VAL A 136 35.64 2.23 18.82
CA VAL A 136 35.26 1.35 19.93
C VAL A 136 35.01 -0.06 19.42
N THR A 137 35.59 -1.06 20.07
CA THR A 137 35.17 -2.45 19.86
C THR A 137 33.97 -2.76 20.74
N VAL A 138 32.89 -3.24 20.13
CA VAL A 138 31.84 -3.99 20.82
C VAL A 138 31.93 -5.46 20.41
N THR A 139 31.93 -6.39 21.36
CA THR A 139 31.79 -7.83 21.08
C THR A 139 30.38 -8.27 21.45
N VAL A 140 29.70 -8.99 20.56
CA VAL A 140 28.33 -9.51 20.76
C VAL A 140 28.31 -11.00 20.42
N ASP A 141 27.98 -11.84 21.40
CA ASP A 141 28.01 -13.32 21.28
C ASP A 141 29.32 -13.87 20.66
N GLY A 142 30.44 -13.19 20.95
CA GLY A 142 31.79 -13.50 20.42
C GLY A 142 32.15 -12.84 19.09
N VAL A 143 31.19 -12.24 18.37
CA VAL A 143 31.42 -11.51 17.12
C VAL A 143 31.91 -10.09 17.44
N ARG A 144 33.00 -9.64 16.81
CA ARG A 144 33.53 -8.28 16.98
C ARG A 144 32.88 -7.29 16.00
N HIS A 145 32.47 -6.15 16.53
CA HIS A 145 31.92 -5.01 15.81
C HIS A 145 32.78 -3.79 16.15
N GLU A 146 33.64 -3.35 15.23
CA GLU A 146 34.34 -2.07 15.37
C GLU A 146 33.38 -0.94 14.98
N ILE A 147 33.18 0.02 15.88
CA ILE A 147 32.35 1.22 15.68
C ILE A 147 33.27 2.41 15.48
N ARG A 148 33.04 3.19 14.41
CA ARG A 148 33.82 4.39 14.08
C ARG A 148 33.58 5.53 15.10
N PRO A 149 34.46 6.55 15.19
CA PRO A 149 34.18 7.76 15.97
C PRO A 149 32.86 8.39 15.56
N GLY A 150 31.99 8.72 16.52
CA GLY A 150 30.65 9.23 16.25
C GLY A 150 29.70 8.26 15.51
N GLY A 151 30.06 6.98 15.40
CA GLY A 151 29.35 6.00 14.57
C GLY A 151 28.23 5.23 15.27
N ALA A 152 27.39 4.58 14.48
CA ALA A 152 26.38 3.62 14.94
C ALA A 152 26.58 2.24 14.31
N ARG A 153 25.89 1.21 14.85
CA ARG A 153 25.64 -0.07 14.17
C ARG A 153 24.44 -0.80 14.78
N MET A 154 23.58 -1.43 13.98
CA MET A 154 22.53 -2.32 14.47
C MET A 154 23.01 -3.77 14.50
N VAL A 155 22.69 -4.46 15.59
CA VAL A 155 22.95 -5.91 15.74
C VAL A 155 21.71 -6.61 16.30
N ARG A 156 21.50 -7.87 15.93
CA ARG A 156 20.46 -8.72 16.55
C ARG A 156 21.01 -9.33 17.83
N ILE A 157 20.20 -9.32 18.89
CA ILE A 157 20.55 -9.91 20.19
C ILE A 157 19.36 -10.69 20.78
N THR A 158 19.65 -11.47 21.81
CA THR A 158 18.63 -11.98 22.73
C THR A 158 18.86 -11.48 24.15
N SER A 159 17.87 -11.63 25.02
CA SER A 159 17.99 -11.44 26.48
C SER A 159 18.90 -12.48 27.17
N LYS A 160 19.65 -13.28 26.41
CA LYS A 160 20.71 -14.19 26.87
C LYS A 160 22.07 -13.89 26.22
N SER A 161 22.15 -12.96 25.29
CA SER A 161 23.39 -12.65 24.56
C SER A 161 24.43 -12.00 25.47
N THR A 162 25.71 -12.25 25.20
CA THR A 162 26.81 -11.54 25.84
C THR A 162 27.16 -10.29 25.04
N VAL A 163 27.36 -9.16 25.73
CA VAL A 163 27.76 -7.88 25.12
C VAL A 163 28.91 -7.30 25.93
N GLU A 164 30.00 -6.96 25.26
CA GLU A 164 31.22 -6.40 25.85
C GLU A 164 31.65 -5.14 25.09
N VAL A 165 32.12 -4.10 25.79
CA VAL A 165 32.62 -2.85 25.20
C VAL A 165 34.03 -2.61 25.70
N ASP A 166 35.01 -2.46 24.80
CA ASP A 166 36.45 -2.40 25.10
C ASP A 166 36.96 -3.57 26.01
N GLY A 167 36.18 -4.66 26.17
CA GLY A 167 36.45 -5.80 27.05
C GLY A 167 35.67 -5.83 28.38
N GLU A 168 34.84 -4.82 28.68
CA GLU A 168 33.98 -4.80 29.86
C GLU A 168 32.55 -5.30 29.54
N GLN A 169 32.02 -6.23 30.32
CA GLN A 169 30.67 -6.79 30.10
C GLN A 169 29.54 -5.81 30.47
N VAL A 170 28.55 -5.69 29.59
CA VAL A 170 27.38 -4.81 29.76
C VAL A 170 26.12 -5.63 30.04
N GLY A 171 25.48 -5.37 31.17
CA GLY A 171 24.31 -6.14 31.62
C GLY A 171 23.03 -5.84 30.84
N LEU A 172 22.49 -6.86 30.14
CA LEU A 172 21.23 -6.79 29.39
C LEU A 172 19.95 -6.90 30.23
N ALA A 173 20.03 -6.82 31.56
CA ALA A 173 18.90 -7.03 32.46
C ALA A 173 17.73 -6.05 32.25
N VAL A 174 18.00 -4.85 31.71
CA VAL A 174 17.00 -3.82 31.41
C VAL A 174 16.07 -4.17 30.22
N LEU A 175 16.44 -5.14 29.37
CA LEU A 175 15.64 -5.51 28.19
C LEU A 175 14.29 -6.13 28.57
N THR A 176 14.21 -6.81 29.71
CA THR A 176 13.11 -7.74 30.02
C THR A 176 12.69 -7.72 31.48
N ARG A 177 11.38 -7.77 31.73
CA ARG A 177 10.79 -8.14 33.02
C ARG A 177 10.09 -9.49 32.90
N ARG A 178 10.23 -10.37 33.90
CA ARG A 178 9.50 -11.65 33.90
C ARG A 178 8.05 -11.42 34.29
N ALA A 179 7.14 -12.11 33.61
CA ALA A 179 5.72 -12.19 33.98
C ALA A 179 5.33 -13.66 34.23
N GLU A 180 4.31 -13.89 35.06
CA GLU A 180 3.67 -15.20 35.13
C GLU A 180 2.84 -15.44 33.87
N ALA A 181 2.83 -16.68 33.35
CA ALA A 181 2.10 -17.01 32.15
C ALA A 181 0.64 -17.37 32.42
N ALA A 182 -0.25 -16.90 31.57
CA ALA A 182 -1.66 -17.27 31.45
C ALA A 182 -2.00 -17.48 29.97
N ARG A 183 -3.26 -17.80 29.64
CA ARG A 183 -3.74 -17.92 28.25
C ARG A 183 -5.00 -17.12 28.01
N LEU A 184 -5.13 -16.61 26.79
CA LEU A 184 -6.39 -16.14 26.23
C LEU A 184 -6.88 -17.12 25.17
N ARG A 185 -8.20 -17.27 25.10
CA ARG A 185 -8.90 -17.88 23.97
C ARG A 185 -9.91 -16.88 23.42
N LEU A 186 -9.66 -16.40 22.21
CA LEU A 186 -10.37 -15.28 21.59
C LEU A 186 -11.42 -15.77 20.60
N ARG A 187 -12.64 -15.25 20.71
CA ARG A 187 -13.79 -15.66 19.89
C ARG A 187 -14.64 -14.47 19.46
N ALA A 188 -14.95 -14.42 18.18
CA ALA A 188 -15.93 -13.49 17.60
C ALA A 188 -17.11 -14.23 16.94
N GLY A 189 -16.99 -15.55 16.69
CA GLY A 189 -17.99 -16.35 15.97
C GLY A 189 -17.86 -16.27 14.44
N PHE A 190 -16.86 -15.53 13.96
CA PHE A 190 -16.41 -15.42 12.58
C PHE A 190 -14.97 -14.87 12.59
N PRO A 191 -14.16 -15.10 11.54
CA PRO A 191 -12.79 -14.57 11.48
C PRO A 191 -12.75 -13.05 11.65
N CYS A 192 -11.83 -12.54 12.48
CA CYS A 192 -11.61 -11.12 12.71
C CYS A 192 -10.12 -10.77 12.74
N ARG A 193 -9.80 -9.48 12.59
CA ARG A 193 -8.54 -8.91 13.09
C ARG A 193 -8.61 -8.74 14.60
N TRP A 194 -7.65 -9.31 15.30
CA TRP A 194 -7.44 -9.16 16.74
C TRP A 194 -6.17 -8.37 17.04
N SER A 195 -6.21 -7.57 18.09
CA SER A 195 -5.03 -6.98 18.73
C SER A 195 -5.04 -7.29 20.22
N VAL A 196 -3.90 -7.75 20.77
CA VAL A 196 -3.72 -7.97 22.21
C VAL A 196 -2.48 -7.21 22.67
N LEU A 197 -2.67 -6.29 23.61
CA LEU A 197 -1.62 -5.39 24.11
C LEU A 197 -1.44 -5.54 25.61
N GLY A 198 -0.20 -5.72 26.06
CA GLY A 198 0.20 -5.46 27.45
C GLY A 198 0.77 -4.04 27.62
N GLY A 199 1.26 -3.75 28.83
CA GLY A 199 1.93 -2.48 29.12
C GLY A 199 3.11 -2.19 28.17
N ASN A 200 3.40 -0.90 27.96
CA ASN A 200 4.34 -0.40 26.94
C ASN A 200 3.95 -0.75 25.49
N ASP A 201 2.65 -0.91 25.22
CA ASP A 201 2.07 -1.30 23.93
C ASP A 201 2.68 -2.57 23.32
N GLN A 202 3.13 -3.49 24.19
CA GLN A 202 3.71 -4.76 23.80
C GLN A 202 2.64 -5.68 23.21
N GLY A 203 2.81 -6.06 21.95
CA GLY A 203 1.93 -7.01 21.27
C GLY A 203 2.12 -8.46 21.72
N TRP A 204 1.00 -9.16 21.87
CA TRP A 204 0.93 -10.61 22.10
C TRP A 204 0.27 -11.29 20.91
N TYR A 205 0.81 -12.44 20.51
CA TYR A 205 0.46 -13.13 19.26
C TYR A 205 0.33 -14.64 19.50
N PRO A 206 -0.45 -15.37 18.70
CA PRO A 206 -0.48 -16.83 18.73
C PRO A 206 0.85 -17.43 18.25
N ASP A 207 1.15 -18.66 18.68
CA ASP A 207 2.40 -19.33 18.31
C ASP A 207 2.53 -19.49 16.79
N LYS A 208 3.72 -19.16 16.24
CA LYS A 208 4.07 -19.16 14.81
C LYS A 208 3.43 -18.07 13.93
N VAL A 209 2.55 -17.23 14.47
CA VAL A 209 2.02 -16.08 13.72
C VAL A 209 3.07 -14.96 13.66
N PRO A 210 3.33 -14.34 12.49
CA PRO A 210 4.22 -13.19 12.40
C PRO A 210 3.80 -12.02 13.30
N HIS A 211 4.76 -11.36 13.96
CA HIS A 211 4.51 -10.26 14.90
C HIS A 211 4.18 -8.93 14.19
N ARG A 212 3.13 -8.92 13.37
CA ARG A 212 2.71 -7.79 12.51
C ARG A 212 2.22 -6.60 13.34
N ARG A 213 2.60 -5.39 12.92
CA ARG A 213 1.99 -4.14 13.38
C ARG A 213 1.46 -3.33 12.19
N ASP A 214 0.30 -2.71 12.36
CA ASP A 214 -0.35 -1.87 11.36
C ASP A 214 0.23 -0.44 11.29
N HIS A 215 -0.42 0.43 10.50
CA HIS A 215 -0.03 1.83 10.33
C HIS A 215 0.06 2.61 11.65
N HIS A 216 -0.84 2.32 12.60
CA HIS A 216 -0.89 2.96 13.91
C HIS A 216 0.06 2.27 14.92
N ARG A 217 0.90 1.34 14.46
CA ARG A 217 1.72 0.42 15.27
C ARG A 217 0.89 -0.50 16.18
N MET A 218 -0.41 -0.74 15.91
CA MET A 218 -1.17 -1.73 16.67
C MET A 218 -0.71 -3.14 16.28
N PRO A 219 -0.43 -4.04 17.24
CA PRO A 219 -0.09 -5.43 16.94
C PRO A 219 -1.34 -6.14 16.42
N TYR A 220 -1.23 -6.98 15.39
CA TYR A 220 -2.39 -7.70 14.87
C TYR A 220 -2.12 -9.13 14.39
N PHE A 221 -3.20 -9.92 14.40
CA PHE A 221 -3.31 -11.24 13.78
C PHE A 221 -4.79 -11.50 13.42
N HIS A 222 -5.07 -12.59 12.67
CA HIS A 222 -6.40 -12.85 12.11
C HIS A 222 -6.94 -14.25 12.42
N GLY A 223 -8.27 -14.36 12.56
CA GLY A 223 -9.03 -15.62 12.67
C GLY A 223 -10.06 -15.63 13.81
N ASP A 224 -10.48 -16.82 14.23
CA ASP A 224 -11.49 -17.07 15.29
C ASP A 224 -11.15 -18.35 16.09
N ASP A 225 -11.70 -18.47 17.31
CA ASP A 225 -11.40 -19.51 18.32
C ASP A 225 -9.88 -19.71 18.60
N ILE A 226 -9.11 -18.62 18.54
CA ILE A 226 -7.64 -18.60 18.64
C ILE A 226 -7.18 -18.68 20.09
N VAL A 227 -6.13 -19.47 20.37
CA VAL A 227 -5.45 -19.51 21.68
C VAL A 227 -4.05 -18.90 21.60
N LEU A 228 -3.67 -18.10 22.60
CA LEU A 228 -2.32 -17.55 22.76
C LEU A 228 -1.89 -17.50 24.24
N ASP A 229 -0.60 -17.75 24.49
CA ASP A 229 0.04 -17.55 25.81
C ASP A 229 0.34 -16.06 26.03
N VAL A 230 0.05 -15.54 27.22
CA VAL A 230 0.10 -14.11 27.59
C VAL A 230 0.58 -13.91 29.03
N PRO A 231 0.95 -12.69 29.48
CA PRO A 231 1.21 -12.43 30.89
C PRO A 231 -0.09 -12.38 31.71
N ALA A 232 -0.01 -12.77 32.99
CA ALA A 232 -1.08 -12.67 33.97
C ALA A 232 -1.26 -11.23 34.49
N GLU A 233 -1.46 -10.29 33.57
CA GLU A 233 -1.41 -8.84 33.78
C GLU A 233 -2.57 -8.14 33.04
N PRO A 234 -2.82 -6.84 33.25
CA PRO A 234 -3.77 -6.09 32.43
C PRO A 234 -3.41 -6.13 30.94
N LEU A 235 -4.35 -6.62 30.13
CA LEU A 235 -4.26 -6.72 28.68
C LEU A 235 -5.44 -5.99 28.03
N THR A 236 -5.16 -5.08 27.09
CA THR A 236 -6.17 -4.46 26.23
C THR A 236 -6.36 -5.32 24.99
N LEU A 237 -7.59 -5.76 24.74
CA LEU A 237 -8.00 -6.57 23.60
C LEU A 237 -8.85 -5.71 22.68
N ARG A 238 -8.56 -5.75 21.37
CA ARG A 238 -9.41 -5.17 20.32
C ARG A 238 -9.78 -6.24 19.30
N VAL A 239 -10.99 -6.14 18.75
CA VAL A 239 -11.44 -6.92 17.60
C VAL A 239 -12.15 -6.05 16.57
N THR A 240 -11.90 -6.30 15.29
CA THR A 240 -12.55 -5.64 14.15
C THR A 240 -12.51 -6.54 12.91
N ARG A 241 -13.23 -6.17 11.84
CA ARG A 241 -13.37 -6.93 10.60
C ARG A 241 -13.54 -5.95 9.43
N GLY A 242 -12.43 -5.52 8.83
CA GLY A 242 -12.45 -4.58 7.71
C GLY A 242 -13.10 -3.23 8.01
N MET A 243 -13.63 -2.61 6.95
CA MET A 243 -14.29 -1.30 7.02
C MET A 243 -15.76 -1.37 7.41
N GLU A 244 -16.44 -2.47 7.07
CA GLU A 244 -17.90 -2.64 7.27
C GLU A 244 -18.28 -2.77 8.75
N TYR A 245 -17.31 -2.97 9.64
CA TYR A 245 -17.50 -3.18 11.07
C TYR A 245 -16.78 -2.09 11.88
N GLY A 246 -17.27 -1.85 13.10
CA GLY A 246 -16.57 -1.05 14.10
C GLY A 246 -15.42 -1.81 14.76
N THR A 247 -14.93 -1.27 15.86
CA THR A 247 -13.98 -1.94 16.75
C THR A 247 -14.65 -2.17 18.10
N ALA A 248 -14.63 -3.41 18.60
CA ALA A 248 -14.94 -3.69 20.00
C ALA A 248 -13.63 -3.77 20.81
N GLU A 249 -13.64 -3.24 22.02
CA GLU A 249 -12.48 -3.18 22.93
C GLU A 249 -12.88 -3.64 24.33
N THR A 250 -11.98 -4.34 25.02
CA THR A 250 -12.12 -4.68 26.43
C THR A 250 -10.75 -4.80 27.11
N VAL A 251 -10.72 -4.74 28.44
CA VAL A 251 -9.51 -4.98 29.24
C VAL A 251 -9.73 -6.20 30.13
N VAL A 252 -8.78 -7.14 30.10
CA VAL A 252 -8.83 -8.38 30.90
C VAL A 252 -7.56 -8.55 31.73
N ILE A 253 -7.67 -9.27 32.85
CA ILE A 253 -6.52 -9.68 33.67
C ILE A 253 -6.62 -11.21 33.82
N PRO A 254 -5.97 -12.01 32.95
CA PRO A 254 -6.11 -13.46 32.97
C PRO A 254 -5.33 -14.05 34.17
N PRO A 255 -5.93 -14.92 35.01
CA PRO A 255 -5.25 -15.46 36.18
C PRO A 255 -4.10 -16.41 35.80
N PRO A 256 -3.00 -16.43 36.58
CA PRO A 256 -1.79 -17.19 36.24
C PRO A 256 -2.07 -18.69 36.15
N GLY A 257 -1.42 -19.33 35.17
CA GLY A 257 -1.55 -20.76 34.89
C GLY A 257 -2.90 -21.20 34.30
N ARG A 258 -3.79 -20.28 33.92
CA ARG A 258 -5.15 -20.59 33.44
C ARG A 258 -5.46 -20.00 32.07
N GLU A 259 -6.42 -20.62 31.38
CA GLU A 259 -7.04 -20.08 30.16
C GLU A 259 -8.25 -19.23 30.52
N THR A 260 -8.35 -18.06 29.89
CA THR A 260 -9.50 -17.15 29.96
C THR A 260 -10.12 -17.06 28.57
N VAL A 261 -11.38 -17.43 28.44
CA VAL A 261 -12.14 -17.25 27.19
C VAL A 261 -12.64 -15.81 27.13
N VAL A 262 -12.51 -15.18 25.96
CA VAL A 262 -13.03 -13.84 25.67
C VAL A 262 -13.86 -13.91 24.39
N ASP A 263 -15.17 -14.02 24.57
CA ASP A 263 -16.16 -13.91 23.50
C ASP A 263 -16.48 -12.41 23.28
N MET A 264 -16.02 -11.86 22.16
CA MET A 264 -16.18 -10.45 21.77
C MET A 264 -16.24 -10.32 20.24
N SER A 265 -17.29 -9.72 19.70
CA SER A 265 -17.50 -9.53 18.27
C SER A 265 -17.64 -8.04 17.93
N PRO A 266 -17.10 -7.54 16.80
CA PRO A 266 -17.32 -6.16 16.38
C PRO A 266 -18.74 -5.97 15.81
N ALA A 267 -19.34 -4.81 16.06
CA ALA A 267 -20.65 -4.46 15.49
C ALA A 267 -20.51 -4.07 14.01
N ARG A 268 -21.39 -4.56 13.13
CA ARG A 268 -21.43 -4.18 11.71
C ARG A 268 -22.11 -2.82 11.53
N LEU A 269 -21.50 -1.95 10.73
CA LEU A 269 -21.93 -0.57 10.45
C LEU A 269 -22.77 -0.47 9.18
N TYR A 270 -22.42 -1.25 8.15
CA TYR A 270 -23.15 -1.36 6.89
C TYR A 270 -22.98 -2.75 6.29
N ASP A 271 -23.82 -3.10 5.32
CA ASP A 271 -23.70 -4.33 4.54
C ASP A 271 -23.63 -3.94 3.06
N ALA A 272 -22.43 -4.06 2.47
CA ALA A 272 -22.22 -3.75 1.05
C ALA A 272 -22.75 -4.89 0.16
N ALA A 273 -22.45 -6.13 0.51
CA ALA A 273 -22.81 -7.32 -0.28
C ALA A 273 -24.33 -7.47 -0.44
N ALA A 274 -25.11 -7.23 0.62
CA ALA A 274 -26.57 -7.22 0.56
C ALA A 274 -27.15 -6.10 -0.33
N ARG A 275 -26.34 -5.09 -0.69
CA ARG A 275 -26.67 -4.03 -1.66
C ARG A 275 -26.08 -4.29 -3.06
N GLY A 276 -25.46 -5.45 -3.29
CA GLY A 276 -24.79 -5.82 -4.55
C GLY A 276 -23.43 -5.15 -4.74
N TRP A 277 -22.84 -4.57 -3.70
CA TRP A 277 -21.52 -3.95 -3.73
C TRP A 277 -20.50 -4.85 -3.05
N TYR A 278 -19.38 -5.13 -3.69
CA TYR A 278 -18.33 -5.97 -3.14
C TYR A 278 -17.04 -5.17 -3.00
N GLY A 279 -16.38 -5.25 -1.85
CA GLY A 279 -15.16 -4.51 -1.55
C GLY A 279 -13.90 -5.30 -1.88
N GLY A 280 -13.01 -4.74 -2.70
CA GLY A 280 -11.74 -5.35 -3.11
C GLY A 280 -10.53 -4.46 -2.95
N ASP A 281 -9.35 -5.09 -2.98
CA ASP A 281 -8.03 -4.46 -2.99
C ASP A 281 -7.26 -4.95 -4.22
N MET A 282 -6.88 -4.00 -5.09
CA MET A 282 -6.38 -4.32 -6.43
C MET A 282 -4.87 -4.57 -6.48
N HIS A 283 -4.13 -4.22 -5.43
CA HIS A 283 -2.66 -4.30 -5.39
C HIS A 283 -2.20 -4.78 -4.02
N VAL A 284 -2.02 -6.10 -3.88
CA VAL A 284 -1.49 -6.74 -2.67
C VAL A 284 -0.41 -7.75 -3.05
N HIS A 285 0.71 -7.73 -2.34
CA HIS A 285 1.77 -8.74 -2.50
C HIS A 285 1.68 -9.81 -1.42
N LEU A 286 1.76 -11.07 -1.84
CA LEU A 286 2.00 -12.17 -0.91
C LEU A 286 3.49 -12.17 -0.51
N ASN A 287 4.37 -12.15 -1.50
CA ASN A 287 5.81 -11.97 -1.37
C ASN A 287 6.32 -10.88 -2.32
N TRP A 288 7.34 -10.17 -1.86
CA TRP A 288 8.04 -9.13 -2.60
C TRP A 288 9.49 -9.16 -2.09
N ALA A 289 9.72 -8.44 -1.00
CA ALA A 289 10.78 -8.71 -0.03
C ALA A 289 10.18 -8.57 1.38
N GLY A 290 10.98 -8.63 2.44
CA GLY A 290 10.52 -8.32 3.80
C GLY A 290 11.05 -9.23 4.89
N ASP A 291 10.67 -8.95 6.15
CA ASP A 291 11.19 -9.62 7.33
C ASP A 291 10.53 -10.97 7.66
N VAL A 292 9.50 -11.37 6.90
CA VAL A 292 8.93 -12.74 6.89
C VAL A 292 8.59 -13.18 5.46
N VAL A 293 8.42 -14.49 5.25
CA VAL A 293 7.91 -15.02 3.97
C VAL A 293 6.41 -15.28 4.11
N GLY A 294 5.62 -14.62 3.27
CA GLY A 294 4.15 -14.73 3.27
C GLY A 294 3.69 -16.06 2.68
N THR A 295 2.68 -16.66 3.30
CA THR A 295 2.10 -17.92 2.83
C THR A 295 0.64 -17.77 2.37
N PRO A 296 0.14 -18.67 1.50
CA PRO A 296 -1.29 -18.71 1.15
C PRO A 296 -2.23 -18.77 2.36
N ALA A 297 -1.79 -19.35 3.49
CA ALA A 297 -2.53 -19.36 4.75
C ALA A 297 -2.58 -17.98 5.43
N ASP A 298 -1.50 -17.18 5.38
CA ASP A 298 -1.53 -15.78 5.81
C ASP A 298 -2.57 -14.99 5.00
N ALA A 299 -2.56 -15.12 3.67
CA ALA A 299 -3.48 -14.42 2.78
C ALA A 299 -4.95 -14.83 3.01
N ALA A 300 -5.21 -16.12 3.20
CA ALA A 300 -6.53 -16.63 3.56
C ALA A 300 -7.03 -16.08 4.90
N ALA A 301 -6.21 -16.18 5.96
CA ALA A 301 -6.57 -15.71 7.30
C ALA A 301 -6.85 -14.20 7.32
N VAL A 302 -6.01 -13.43 6.64
CA VAL A 302 -6.19 -11.98 6.42
C VAL A 302 -7.49 -11.68 5.69
N GLN A 303 -7.72 -12.27 4.51
CA GLN A 303 -8.87 -11.91 3.67
C GLN A 303 -10.20 -12.19 4.38
N HIS A 304 -10.30 -13.39 4.98
CA HIS A 304 -11.45 -13.79 5.77
C HIS A 304 -11.58 -12.98 7.05
N GLY A 305 -10.48 -12.60 7.70
CA GLY A 305 -10.48 -11.77 8.91
C GLY A 305 -10.80 -10.29 8.69
N GLU A 306 -10.67 -9.80 7.46
CA GLU A 306 -10.97 -8.42 7.06
C GLU A 306 -12.28 -8.27 6.27
N ASP A 307 -13.03 -9.34 5.96
CA ASP A 307 -14.20 -9.28 5.06
C ASP A 307 -13.86 -8.66 3.69
N LEU A 308 -12.71 -9.05 3.14
CA LEU A 308 -12.22 -8.53 1.87
C LEU A 308 -12.77 -9.39 0.72
N HIS A 309 -13.93 -8.99 0.18
CA HIS A 309 -14.65 -9.73 -0.85
C HIS A 309 -13.82 -10.02 -2.11
N VAL A 310 -12.86 -9.17 -2.48
CA VAL A 310 -11.92 -9.45 -3.59
C VAL A 310 -10.48 -9.13 -3.22
N LEU A 311 -9.60 -10.11 -3.33
CA LEU A 311 -8.15 -9.98 -3.12
C LEU A 311 -7.40 -10.26 -4.42
N ASN A 312 -6.67 -9.27 -4.93
CA ASN A 312 -5.73 -9.43 -6.04
C ASN A 312 -4.29 -9.59 -5.51
N LEU A 313 -3.79 -10.82 -5.46
CA LEU A 313 -2.39 -11.10 -5.12
C LEU A 313 -1.52 -10.94 -6.38
N VAL A 314 -0.85 -9.80 -6.53
CA VAL A 314 -0.07 -9.48 -7.72
C VAL A 314 1.36 -10.04 -7.66
N ALA A 315 1.76 -10.74 -8.73
CA ALA A 315 3.14 -11.15 -8.97
C ALA A 315 3.90 -10.02 -9.70
N GLY A 316 5.06 -9.62 -9.20
CA GLY A 316 5.86 -8.50 -9.73
C GLY A 316 7.31 -8.50 -9.24
N ASN A 317 8.15 -7.60 -9.77
CA ASN A 317 9.59 -7.49 -9.50
C ASN A 317 9.96 -6.17 -8.79
N ILE A 318 11.10 -6.09 -8.10
CA ILE A 318 11.45 -4.90 -7.27
C ILE A 318 12.42 -3.96 -7.98
N ALA A 319 13.69 -4.36 -8.10
CA ALA A 319 14.79 -3.59 -8.71
C ALA A 319 15.58 -4.45 -9.73
N THR A 320 15.63 -5.77 -9.52
CA THR A 320 16.07 -6.75 -10.51
C THR A 320 14.92 -7.16 -11.45
N GLY A 321 15.22 -7.99 -12.45
CA GLY A 321 14.20 -8.63 -13.28
C GLY A 321 13.46 -9.81 -12.62
N ARG A 322 13.74 -10.12 -11.34
CA ARG A 322 13.14 -11.25 -10.61
C ARG A 322 11.68 -10.95 -10.24
N VAL A 323 10.76 -11.73 -10.79
CA VAL A 323 9.32 -11.66 -10.45
C VAL A 323 9.01 -12.59 -9.27
N TYR A 324 8.50 -12.03 -8.18
CA TYR A 324 8.03 -12.77 -7.00
C TYR A 324 6.61 -13.31 -7.20
N ASP A 325 6.31 -14.45 -6.57
CA ASP A 325 5.08 -15.25 -6.72
C ASP A 325 4.71 -15.65 -8.16
N ALA A 326 5.66 -15.56 -9.10
CA ALA A 326 5.48 -16.01 -10.48
C ALA A 326 5.08 -17.49 -10.57
N GLU A 327 5.59 -18.36 -9.68
CA GLU A 327 5.20 -19.77 -9.58
C GLU A 327 3.74 -19.95 -9.15
N ALA A 328 3.24 -19.07 -8.27
CA ALA A 328 1.86 -19.08 -7.81
C ALA A 328 0.92 -18.61 -8.93
N LEU A 329 1.23 -17.52 -9.61
CA LEU A 329 0.50 -17.10 -10.80
C LEU A 329 0.50 -18.19 -11.89
N ARG A 330 1.65 -18.80 -12.18
CA ARG A 330 1.78 -19.90 -13.16
C ARG A 330 1.03 -21.19 -12.76
N HIS A 331 0.57 -21.31 -11.51
CA HIS A 331 -0.27 -22.42 -11.06
C HIS A 331 -1.77 -22.07 -11.00
N TRP A 332 -2.12 -20.83 -10.61
CA TRP A 332 -3.49 -20.42 -10.29
C TRP A 332 -4.13 -19.41 -11.27
N ALA A 333 -3.42 -18.92 -12.29
CA ALA A 333 -4.02 -18.05 -13.32
C ALA A 333 -5.31 -18.68 -13.91
N GLY A 334 -6.30 -17.82 -14.21
CA GLY A 334 -7.64 -18.22 -14.63
C GLY A 334 -8.52 -18.83 -13.54
N ARG A 335 -8.00 -19.18 -12.36
CA ARG A 335 -8.74 -19.88 -11.28
C ARG A 335 -8.82 -19.06 -10.00
N ASP A 336 -9.86 -19.30 -9.21
CA ASP A 336 -9.95 -18.82 -7.84
C ASP A 336 -8.95 -19.58 -6.94
N LEU A 337 -8.34 -18.86 -5.99
CA LEU A 337 -7.39 -19.44 -5.04
C LEU A 337 -8.13 -20.28 -3.97
N PRO A 338 -7.48 -21.29 -3.34
CA PRO A 338 -8.18 -22.39 -2.65
C PRO A 338 -9.05 -22.02 -1.43
N TRP A 339 -8.97 -20.79 -0.93
CA TRP A 339 -9.78 -20.29 0.19
C TRP A 339 -10.94 -19.37 -0.26
N SER A 340 -11.19 -19.27 -1.56
CA SER A 340 -12.33 -18.50 -2.10
C SER A 340 -13.66 -19.22 -1.85
N ASP A 341 -14.73 -18.46 -1.64
CA ASP A 341 -16.08 -18.94 -1.41
C ASP A 341 -17.14 -18.09 -2.17
N GLY A 342 -18.41 -18.14 -1.76
CA GLY A 342 -19.49 -17.38 -2.41
C GLY A 342 -19.53 -15.88 -2.12
N GLY A 343 -18.75 -15.39 -1.15
CA GLY A 343 -18.59 -13.97 -0.80
C GLY A 343 -17.16 -13.44 -0.92
N HIS A 344 -16.15 -14.32 -0.90
CA HIS A 344 -14.73 -13.97 -0.97
C HIS A 344 -14.07 -14.59 -2.20
N ILE A 345 -13.44 -13.77 -3.04
CA ILE A 345 -12.67 -14.21 -4.20
C ILE A 345 -11.22 -13.80 -4.03
N ALA A 346 -10.32 -14.76 -4.24
CA ALA A 346 -8.89 -14.54 -4.27
C ALA A 346 -8.34 -14.94 -5.63
N ARG A 347 -7.57 -14.06 -6.27
CA ARG A 347 -6.91 -14.33 -7.56
C ARG A 347 -5.43 -13.98 -7.48
N MET A 348 -4.61 -14.73 -8.22
CA MET A 348 -3.30 -14.25 -8.63
C MET A 348 -3.49 -13.25 -9.78
N GLY A 349 -2.87 -12.08 -9.65
CA GLY A 349 -2.78 -11.05 -10.67
C GLY A 349 -1.34 -10.80 -11.09
N VAL A 350 -1.14 -9.71 -11.81
CA VAL A 350 0.19 -9.23 -12.24
C VAL A 350 0.34 -7.79 -11.77
N GLU A 351 1.54 -7.41 -11.32
CA GLU A 351 1.97 -6.02 -11.38
C GLU A 351 2.89 -5.89 -12.59
N TYR A 352 2.41 -5.25 -13.66
CA TYR A 352 3.24 -4.98 -14.84
C TYR A 352 4.01 -3.69 -14.62
N ARG A 353 5.34 -3.70 -14.78
CA ARG A 353 6.21 -2.60 -14.33
C ARG A 353 7.16 -2.06 -15.40
N ASN A 354 7.40 -0.75 -15.37
CA ASN A 354 8.60 -0.12 -15.92
C ASN A 354 9.08 0.97 -14.93
N ASP A 355 10.39 1.05 -14.67
CA ASP A 355 10.94 1.97 -13.65
C ASP A 355 10.92 3.45 -14.05
N LEU A 356 10.77 3.76 -15.35
CA LEU A 356 10.59 5.10 -15.91
C LEU A 356 9.12 5.43 -16.25
N LEU A 357 8.40 4.54 -16.95
CA LEU A 357 7.11 4.80 -17.60
C LEU A 357 5.89 4.56 -16.69
N GLY A 358 6.07 3.72 -15.66
CA GLY A 358 5.04 3.43 -14.66
C GLY A 358 4.67 1.96 -14.55
N HIS A 359 3.72 1.66 -13.67
CA HIS A 359 3.31 0.29 -13.38
C HIS A 359 1.80 0.17 -13.13
N LEU A 360 1.26 -1.03 -13.35
CA LEU A 360 -0.17 -1.32 -13.38
C LEU A 360 -0.49 -2.61 -12.63
N PHE A 361 -1.61 -2.64 -11.92
CA PHE A 361 -2.22 -3.91 -11.52
C PHE A 361 -2.98 -4.52 -12.71
N ALA A 362 -3.01 -5.86 -12.74
CA ALA A 362 -3.91 -6.64 -13.57
C ALA A 362 -4.66 -7.65 -12.70
N PHE A 363 -6.00 -7.61 -12.75
CA PHE A 363 -6.88 -8.57 -12.06
C PHE A 363 -7.70 -9.39 -13.06
N GLY A 364 -7.88 -10.68 -12.76
CA GLY A 364 -8.71 -11.58 -13.57
C GLY A 364 -8.02 -12.21 -14.79
N VAL A 365 -6.68 -12.16 -14.86
CA VAL A 365 -5.88 -12.81 -15.92
C VAL A 365 -6.23 -14.29 -16.08
N SER A 366 -6.51 -14.72 -17.32
CA SER A 366 -6.86 -16.11 -17.66
C SER A 366 -5.65 -17.04 -17.74
N ALA A 367 -4.48 -16.50 -18.05
CA ALA A 367 -3.17 -17.18 -18.02
C ALA A 367 -2.08 -16.18 -17.57
N PRO A 368 -0.87 -16.64 -17.21
CA PRO A 368 0.26 -15.75 -16.92
C PRO A 368 0.76 -15.10 -18.21
N PRO A 369 1.21 -13.83 -18.18
CA PRO A 369 1.78 -13.18 -19.36
C PRO A 369 3.17 -13.75 -19.72
N GLU A 370 3.60 -13.43 -20.95
CA GLU A 370 5.00 -13.50 -21.36
C GLU A 370 5.82 -12.38 -20.70
N ARG A 371 5.25 -11.16 -20.63
CA ARG A 371 5.92 -9.96 -20.11
C ARG A 371 5.36 -9.53 -18.76
N PHE A 372 6.27 -9.35 -17.81
CA PHE A 372 5.99 -8.82 -16.46
C PHE A 372 6.53 -7.41 -16.27
N HIS A 373 7.58 -7.02 -17.01
CA HIS A 373 8.18 -5.71 -16.91
C HIS A 373 9.02 -5.37 -18.15
N THR A 374 9.40 -4.09 -18.27
CA THR A 374 10.46 -3.56 -19.14
C THR A 374 11.32 -2.57 -18.34
N GLY A 375 12.48 -2.15 -18.86
CA GLY A 375 13.35 -1.14 -18.23
C GLY A 375 14.23 -1.61 -17.06
N PHE A 376 13.84 -2.65 -16.31
CA PHE A 376 14.59 -3.10 -15.12
C PHE A 376 15.95 -3.73 -15.43
N ALA A 377 16.82 -3.79 -14.43
CA ALA A 377 18.17 -4.37 -14.51
C ALA A 377 19.09 -3.82 -15.64
N GLY A 378 18.71 -2.72 -16.29
CA GLY A 378 19.42 -2.15 -17.44
C GLY A 378 18.87 -2.58 -18.80
N ASP A 379 17.80 -3.38 -18.85
CA ASP A 379 17.06 -3.67 -20.07
C ASP A 379 16.40 -2.40 -20.65
N PRO A 380 16.01 -2.41 -21.95
CA PRO A 380 15.39 -1.25 -22.55
C PRO A 380 14.03 -0.90 -21.93
N ASP A 381 13.64 0.38 -21.97
CA ASP A 381 12.28 0.86 -21.64
C ASP A 381 11.26 0.53 -22.74
N TRP A 382 11.44 -0.60 -23.41
CA TRP A 382 10.74 -0.98 -24.63
C TRP A 382 10.32 -2.47 -24.58
N PRO A 383 9.13 -2.83 -25.07
CA PRO A 383 8.11 -1.95 -25.66
C PRO A 383 7.46 -0.98 -24.64
N PRO A 384 6.76 0.07 -25.13
CA PRO A 384 5.91 0.92 -24.30
C PRO A 384 4.89 0.11 -23.50
N ASN A 385 4.32 0.69 -22.44
CA ASN A 385 3.34 0.02 -21.58
C ASN A 385 2.12 -0.49 -22.35
N GLU A 386 1.75 0.14 -23.47
CA GLU A 386 0.71 -0.34 -24.40
C GLU A 386 0.84 -1.84 -24.73
N ALA A 387 2.05 -2.36 -24.97
CA ALA A 387 2.22 -3.75 -25.35
C ALA A 387 1.87 -4.72 -24.21
N GLY A 388 2.25 -4.37 -22.97
CA GLY A 388 1.83 -5.10 -21.78
C GLY A 388 0.34 -4.97 -21.51
N CYS A 389 -0.21 -3.76 -21.66
CA CYS A 389 -1.65 -3.50 -21.54
C CYS A 389 -2.47 -4.32 -22.54
N ALA A 390 -2.06 -4.37 -23.82
CA ALA A 390 -2.72 -5.17 -24.85
C ALA A 390 -2.68 -6.67 -24.52
N GLU A 391 -1.51 -7.20 -24.17
CA GLU A 391 -1.32 -8.61 -23.79
C GLU A 391 -2.21 -9.00 -22.60
N LEU A 392 -2.27 -8.15 -21.56
CA LEU A 392 -3.09 -8.41 -20.37
C LEU A 392 -4.59 -8.25 -20.64
N ARG A 393 -5.01 -7.36 -21.55
CA ARG A 393 -6.41 -7.24 -22.02
C ARG A 393 -6.85 -8.47 -22.81
N ASP A 394 -6.01 -9.00 -23.69
CA ASP A 394 -6.28 -10.25 -24.42
C ASP A 394 -6.36 -11.45 -23.46
N LEU A 395 -5.59 -11.43 -22.37
CA LEU A 395 -5.73 -12.37 -21.24
C LEU A 395 -6.97 -12.13 -20.37
N GLY A 396 -7.80 -11.12 -20.69
CA GLY A 396 -9.09 -10.81 -20.06
C GLY A 396 -9.02 -9.89 -18.84
N ALA A 397 -7.85 -9.36 -18.49
CA ALA A 397 -7.64 -8.62 -17.25
C ALA A 397 -8.27 -7.22 -17.24
N VAL A 398 -8.78 -6.80 -16.08
CA VAL A 398 -9.07 -5.38 -15.82
C VAL A 398 -7.78 -4.71 -15.34
N LEU A 399 -7.48 -3.55 -15.92
CA LEU A 399 -6.20 -2.84 -15.72
C LEU A 399 -6.40 -1.47 -15.09
N GLY A 400 -5.49 -1.09 -14.20
CA GLY A 400 -5.36 0.27 -13.72
C GLY A 400 -3.94 0.58 -13.28
N TYR A 401 -3.54 1.85 -13.39
CA TYR A 401 -2.23 2.28 -12.89
C TYR A 401 -2.24 2.29 -11.36
N SER A 402 -1.21 1.67 -10.80
CA SER A 402 -1.01 1.43 -9.37
C SER A 402 -0.30 2.60 -8.70
N HIS A 403 -0.70 2.91 -7.47
CA HIS A 403 -0.21 4.00 -6.60
C HIS A 403 0.53 5.16 -7.34
N PRO A 404 -0.19 5.88 -8.23
CA PRO A 404 0.39 6.42 -9.47
C PRO A 404 1.47 7.51 -9.34
N PHE A 405 1.45 8.27 -8.24
CA PHE A 405 2.35 9.40 -8.03
C PHE A 405 2.89 9.42 -6.60
N HIS A 406 4.15 9.85 -6.46
CA HIS A 406 4.86 9.87 -5.18
C HIS A 406 5.00 11.28 -4.57
N GLN A 407 4.81 12.32 -5.38
CA GLN A 407 4.80 13.72 -4.93
C GLN A 407 3.38 14.23 -4.68
N GLN A 408 3.26 15.36 -3.98
CA GLN A 408 2.02 16.13 -3.95
C GLN A 408 1.93 17.00 -5.20
N ALA A 409 0.83 16.84 -5.92
CA ALA A 409 0.36 17.71 -6.99
C ALA A 409 -1.05 18.21 -6.64
N HIS A 410 -1.32 19.45 -7.00
CA HIS A 410 -2.59 20.14 -6.80
C HIS A 410 -3.32 20.37 -8.12
N GLU A 411 -4.59 20.75 -8.04
CA GLU A 411 -5.46 20.83 -9.22
C GLU A 411 -5.03 21.88 -10.26
N HIS A 412 -4.23 22.87 -9.84
CA HIS A 412 -3.74 23.96 -10.68
C HIS A 412 -2.27 23.80 -11.12
N ASP A 413 -1.62 22.68 -10.76
CA ASP A 413 -0.23 22.43 -11.12
C ASP A 413 -0.12 21.94 -12.58
N GLY A 414 0.99 22.27 -13.25
CA GLY A 414 1.28 21.79 -14.59
C GLY A 414 1.72 20.33 -14.62
N PRO A 415 1.74 19.68 -15.81
CA PRO A 415 2.17 18.30 -15.98
C PRO A 415 3.54 17.97 -15.38
N GLU A 416 4.48 18.93 -15.38
CA GLU A 416 5.81 18.75 -14.81
C GLU A 416 5.80 18.33 -13.34
N ARG A 417 4.79 18.76 -12.56
CA ARG A 417 4.72 18.46 -11.13
C ARG A 417 4.34 17.01 -10.83
N ALA A 418 3.64 16.34 -11.75
CA ALA A 418 3.20 14.97 -11.59
C ALA A 418 4.01 13.96 -12.43
N LEU A 419 4.65 14.41 -13.52
CA LEU A 419 5.70 13.63 -14.21
C LEU A 419 6.95 13.43 -13.31
N GLY A 420 7.33 14.45 -12.53
CA GLY A 420 8.48 14.38 -11.62
C GLY A 420 9.81 14.10 -12.33
N SER A 421 10.77 13.56 -11.58
CA SER A 421 12.13 13.25 -12.05
C SER A 421 12.54 11.81 -11.68
N GLY A 422 13.54 11.27 -12.39
CA GLY A 422 14.19 9.99 -12.05
C GLY A 422 13.33 8.74 -12.29
N ARG A 423 13.89 7.58 -11.95
CA ARG A 423 13.25 6.26 -12.12
C ARG A 423 12.59 5.81 -10.83
N CYS A 424 11.28 6.04 -10.75
CA CYS A 424 10.47 5.86 -9.54
C CYS A 424 9.19 5.06 -9.77
N CYS A 425 9.00 4.44 -10.95
CA CYS A 425 7.78 3.71 -11.33
C CYS A 425 6.47 4.56 -11.32
N ALA A 426 6.56 5.89 -11.31
CA ALA A 426 5.39 6.76 -11.40
C ALA A 426 4.65 6.58 -12.74
N ALA A 427 3.33 6.76 -12.75
CA ALA A 427 2.46 6.55 -13.90
C ALA A 427 2.65 7.64 -14.97
N ARG A 428 3.64 7.50 -15.86
CA ARG A 428 4.00 8.50 -16.87
C ARG A 428 3.25 8.30 -18.20
N GLU A 429 3.06 7.05 -18.65
CA GLU A 429 2.31 6.76 -19.88
C GLU A 429 0.76 6.79 -19.70
N ILE A 430 0.23 6.99 -18.48
CA ILE A 430 -1.21 7.06 -18.16
C ILE A 430 -2.02 7.99 -19.09
N VAL A 431 -1.48 9.15 -19.47
CA VAL A 431 -2.19 10.11 -20.33
C VAL A 431 -2.37 9.57 -21.75
N ALA A 432 -1.45 8.73 -22.24
CA ALA A 432 -1.60 8.03 -23.51
C ALA A 432 -2.55 6.83 -23.37
N ASP A 433 -2.34 5.98 -22.37
CA ASP A 433 -3.14 4.77 -22.16
C ASP A 433 -4.63 5.06 -21.91
N ALA A 434 -4.93 6.14 -21.17
CA ALA A 434 -6.29 6.60 -20.92
C ALA A 434 -6.96 7.22 -22.15
N ALA A 435 -6.19 7.82 -23.07
CA ALA A 435 -6.71 8.36 -24.33
C ALA A 435 -7.12 7.24 -25.30
N LEU A 436 -6.38 6.14 -25.28
CA LEU A 436 -6.55 4.99 -26.17
C LEU A 436 -7.44 3.87 -25.58
N GLY A 437 -7.87 3.99 -24.32
CA GLY A 437 -8.72 3.01 -23.66
C GLY A 437 -8.00 1.70 -23.32
N LEU A 438 -6.68 1.77 -23.11
CA LEU A 438 -5.82 0.62 -22.78
C LEU A 438 -5.92 0.25 -21.29
N VAL A 439 -6.23 1.22 -20.43
CA VAL A 439 -6.51 1.03 -19.00
C VAL A 439 -7.96 1.34 -18.68
N ASP A 440 -8.52 0.63 -17.69
CA ASP A 440 -9.92 0.74 -17.29
C ASP A 440 -10.08 1.61 -16.02
N ALA A 441 -9.03 1.76 -15.22
CA ALA A 441 -9.08 2.36 -13.88
C ALA A 441 -7.79 3.11 -13.46
N LEU A 442 -7.87 3.78 -12.30
CA LEU A 442 -6.73 4.42 -11.61
C LEU A 442 -6.88 4.27 -10.09
N ASP A 443 -5.81 3.86 -9.40
CA ASP A 443 -5.81 3.72 -7.94
C ASP A 443 -5.70 5.09 -7.24
N VAL A 444 -6.80 5.85 -7.23
CA VAL A 444 -6.91 7.15 -6.54
C VAL A 444 -6.71 6.98 -5.03
N VAL A 445 -7.19 5.88 -4.45
CA VAL A 445 -6.87 5.51 -3.07
C VAL A 445 -5.66 4.59 -3.06
N ASN A 446 -4.53 5.09 -2.55
CA ASN A 446 -3.28 4.36 -2.48
C ASN A 446 -2.42 4.77 -1.26
N HIS A 447 -1.34 4.04 -1.01
CA HIS A 447 -0.43 4.31 0.12
C HIS A 447 0.38 5.61 -0.01
N SER A 448 0.53 6.12 -1.23
CA SER A 448 1.55 7.10 -1.64
C SER A 448 1.00 8.53 -1.64
N SER A 449 0.25 8.93 -2.68
CA SER A 449 -0.27 10.29 -2.86
C SER A 449 -1.71 10.30 -3.39
N VAL A 450 -2.68 10.12 -2.49
CA VAL A 450 -4.11 10.20 -2.81
C VAL A 450 -4.47 11.56 -3.42
N THR A 451 -3.98 12.67 -2.83
CA THR A 451 -4.27 14.03 -3.32
C THR A 451 -3.71 14.27 -4.73
N GLY A 452 -2.45 13.88 -4.99
CA GLY A 452 -1.84 14.02 -6.32
C GLY A 452 -2.56 13.15 -7.35
N THR A 453 -2.91 11.92 -6.99
CA THR A 453 -3.66 11.01 -7.87
C THR A 453 -5.08 11.53 -8.16
N ALA A 454 -5.78 12.08 -7.16
CA ALA A 454 -7.09 12.68 -7.34
C ALA A 454 -7.06 13.95 -8.22
N ALA A 455 -6.00 14.76 -8.13
CA ALA A 455 -5.79 15.91 -9.00
C ALA A 455 -5.64 15.49 -10.47
N VAL A 456 -4.74 14.54 -10.76
CA VAL A 456 -4.51 14.02 -12.12
C VAL A 456 -5.73 13.23 -12.64
N TYR A 457 -6.39 12.43 -11.79
CA TYR A 457 -7.62 11.71 -12.15
C TYR A 457 -8.68 12.65 -12.72
N ARG A 458 -8.93 13.78 -12.03
CA ARG A 458 -9.90 14.78 -12.50
C ARG A 458 -9.49 15.49 -13.79
N ARG A 459 -8.19 15.68 -14.04
CA ARG A 459 -7.68 16.14 -15.36
C ARG A 459 -7.99 15.10 -16.44
N LEU A 460 -7.71 13.82 -16.21
CA LEU A 460 -7.97 12.73 -17.16
C LEU A 460 -9.46 12.62 -17.52
N ILE A 461 -10.37 12.56 -16.54
CA ILE A 461 -11.82 12.47 -16.84
C ILE A 461 -12.39 13.79 -17.37
N GLY A 462 -11.85 14.94 -16.95
CA GLY A 462 -12.22 16.26 -17.49
C GLY A 462 -11.80 16.44 -18.94
N ALA A 463 -10.68 15.82 -19.35
CA ALA A 463 -10.25 15.73 -20.73
C ALA A 463 -11.07 14.74 -21.58
N GLY A 464 -12.07 14.05 -21.00
CA GLY A 464 -12.99 13.14 -21.69
C GLY A 464 -12.62 11.66 -21.66
N ASN A 465 -11.67 11.24 -20.81
CA ASN A 465 -11.38 9.82 -20.62
C ASN A 465 -12.43 9.17 -19.69
N ARG A 466 -12.78 7.91 -19.97
CA ARG A 466 -13.70 7.11 -19.14
C ARG A 466 -12.86 6.15 -18.29
N LEU A 467 -12.54 6.54 -17.05
CA LEU A 467 -11.71 5.77 -16.11
C LEU A 467 -12.45 5.55 -14.78
N ALA A 468 -12.42 4.32 -14.27
CA ALA A 468 -12.93 4.01 -12.94
C ALA A 468 -11.96 4.44 -11.82
N VAL A 469 -12.52 4.83 -10.68
CA VAL A 469 -11.78 4.97 -9.42
C VAL A 469 -11.60 3.58 -8.80
N THR A 470 -10.35 3.19 -8.54
CA THR A 470 -9.99 1.96 -7.79
C THR A 470 -9.13 2.26 -6.56
N ALA A 471 -8.75 1.21 -5.83
CA ALA A 471 -7.82 1.28 -4.72
C ALA A 471 -6.84 0.09 -4.74
N GLY A 472 -5.58 0.39 -4.51
CA GLY A 472 -4.50 -0.58 -4.33
C GLY A 472 -3.68 -0.18 -3.12
N THR A 473 -3.61 -1.07 -2.12
CA THR A 473 -2.91 -0.76 -0.86
C THR A 473 -1.40 -0.83 -0.98
N ASP A 474 -0.86 -1.61 -1.92
CA ASP A 474 0.53 -2.05 -1.95
C ASP A 474 0.95 -2.76 -0.65
N THR A 475 0.00 -3.42 0.01
CA THR A 475 0.31 -4.17 1.24
C THR A 475 1.10 -5.43 0.91
N MET A 476 2.15 -5.69 1.69
CA MET A 476 3.00 -6.86 1.56
C MET A 476 2.86 -7.79 2.76
N ILE A 477 2.35 -9.00 2.51
CA ILE A 477 2.22 -10.06 3.52
C ILE A 477 3.61 -10.56 3.97
N SER A 478 4.68 -10.27 3.23
CA SER A 478 6.07 -10.52 3.63
C SER A 478 6.68 -9.47 4.59
N PHE A 479 6.00 -8.36 4.92
CA PHE A 479 6.45 -7.40 5.93
C PHE A 479 5.62 -7.47 7.23
N THR A 480 6.29 -7.38 8.38
CA THR A 480 5.62 -7.20 9.69
C THR A 480 5.50 -5.74 10.10
N ARG A 481 6.39 -4.86 9.61
CA ARG A 481 6.49 -3.43 9.97
C ARG A 481 7.00 -2.60 8.78
N ARG A 482 6.07 -1.95 8.07
CA ARG A 482 6.32 -1.09 6.90
C ARG A 482 5.20 -0.05 6.71
N GLY A 483 4.94 0.77 7.74
CA GLY A 483 3.92 1.82 7.67
C GLY A 483 2.53 1.30 7.31
N SER A 484 1.92 1.85 6.25
CA SER A 484 0.65 1.34 5.70
C SER A 484 0.80 0.05 4.88
N GLN A 485 1.98 -0.22 4.31
CA GLN A 485 2.27 -1.42 3.50
C GLN A 485 2.44 -2.69 4.36
N SER A 486 2.48 -2.57 5.70
CA SER A 486 2.28 -3.69 6.64
C SER A 486 0.98 -3.60 7.43
N ALA A 487 0.05 -2.71 7.05
CA ALA A 487 -1.32 -2.77 7.57
C ALA A 487 -2.11 -3.83 6.78
N PRO A 488 -3.21 -4.39 7.33
CA PRO A 488 -3.95 -5.45 6.67
C PRO A 488 -4.44 -5.07 5.25
N PRO A 489 -4.31 -5.96 4.25
CA PRO A 489 -4.95 -5.83 2.94
C PRO A 489 -6.41 -5.40 3.03
N GLY A 490 -6.83 -4.52 2.12
CA GLY A 490 -8.15 -3.89 2.17
C GLY A 490 -8.27 -2.80 3.23
N TRP A 491 -7.18 -2.16 3.67
CA TRP A 491 -7.25 -0.90 4.43
C TRP A 491 -7.56 0.32 3.55
N GLY A 492 -7.28 0.21 2.26
CA GLY A 492 -7.93 0.94 1.17
C GLY A 492 -8.73 -0.07 0.35
N ARG A 493 -9.93 0.31 -0.11
CA ARG A 493 -10.80 -0.58 -0.91
C ARG A 493 -11.45 0.14 -2.06
N VAL A 494 -11.62 -0.56 -3.17
CA VAL A 494 -12.64 -0.25 -4.17
C VAL A 494 -13.88 -1.11 -3.90
N TYR A 495 -15.03 -0.47 -3.72
CA TYR A 495 -16.32 -1.17 -3.77
C TYR A 495 -16.86 -1.09 -5.19
N ALA A 496 -17.27 -2.22 -5.76
CA ALA A 496 -17.82 -2.31 -7.11
C ALA A 496 -19.24 -2.89 -7.11
N LYS A 497 -20.18 -2.27 -7.84
CA LYS A 497 -21.60 -2.67 -7.93
C LYS A 497 -21.78 -3.75 -8.99
N VAL A 498 -21.87 -4.99 -8.53
CA VAL A 498 -21.95 -6.21 -9.34
C VAL A 498 -23.41 -6.54 -9.68
N GLY A 499 -23.66 -6.82 -10.96
CA GLY A 499 -24.96 -7.31 -11.42
C GLY A 499 -25.06 -8.83 -11.22
N GLY A 500 -25.69 -9.25 -10.11
CA GLY A 500 -25.85 -10.67 -9.77
C GLY A 500 -24.74 -11.19 -8.83
N PRO A 501 -24.41 -12.49 -8.89
CA PRO A 501 -23.40 -13.09 -8.01
C PRO A 501 -22.00 -12.51 -8.18
N LEU A 502 -21.22 -12.52 -7.09
CA LEU A 502 -19.80 -12.23 -7.15
C LEU A 502 -19.06 -13.30 -7.95
N SER A 503 -18.23 -12.86 -8.89
CA SER A 503 -17.27 -13.65 -9.65
C SER A 503 -16.13 -12.72 -10.09
N ALA A 504 -14.94 -13.23 -10.36
CA ALA A 504 -13.84 -12.38 -10.85
C ALA A 504 -14.24 -11.63 -12.14
N GLY A 505 -15.00 -12.26 -13.04
CA GLY A 505 -15.51 -11.64 -14.26
C GLY A 505 -16.58 -10.57 -14.00
N SER A 506 -17.55 -10.83 -13.13
CA SER A 506 -18.63 -9.87 -12.82
C SER A 506 -18.15 -8.67 -11.98
N PHE A 507 -17.10 -8.85 -11.17
CA PHE A 507 -16.38 -7.78 -10.48
C PHE A 507 -15.56 -6.93 -11.47
N ALA A 508 -14.75 -7.55 -12.32
CA ALA A 508 -13.99 -6.85 -13.36
C ALA A 508 -14.92 -6.05 -14.31
N ALA A 509 -16.08 -6.61 -14.68
CA ALA A 509 -17.10 -5.93 -15.48
C ALA A 509 -17.80 -4.77 -14.73
N ALA A 510 -17.80 -4.75 -13.39
CA ALA A 510 -18.28 -3.62 -12.61
C ALA A 510 -17.24 -2.48 -12.57
N ILE A 511 -15.96 -2.80 -12.44
CA ILE A 511 -14.86 -1.82 -12.54
C ILE A 511 -14.83 -1.19 -13.94
N ARG A 512 -14.81 -1.98 -15.03
CA ARG A 512 -14.79 -1.44 -16.41
C ARG A 512 -15.98 -0.57 -16.77
N ALA A 513 -17.10 -0.76 -16.09
CA ALA A 513 -18.31 0.05 -16.27
C ALA A 513 -18.36 1.29 -15.35
N GLY A 514 -17.25 1.63 -14.67
CA GLY A 514 -17.19 2.77 -13.75
C GLY A 514 -18.09 2.64 -12.51
N ARG A 515 -18.68 1.47 -12.24
CA ARG A 515 -19.64 1.29 -11.13
C ARG A 515 -18.94 1.08 -9.79
N THR A 516 -18.10 2.03 -9.42
CA THR A 516 -17.20 1.92 -8.27
C THR A 516 -17.17 3.18 -7.40
N PHE A 517 -16.71 3.00 -6.16
CA PHE A 517 -16.08 4.06 -5.38
C PHE A 517 -14.88 3.49 -4.63
N ALA A 518 -13.87 4.31 -4.36
CA ALA A 518 -12.74 3.94 -3.51
C ALA A 518 -12.79 4.65 -2.17
N THR A 519 -12.28 4.00 -1.13
CA THR A 519 -12.37 4.48 0.26
C THR A 519 -11.22 3.98 1.14
N THR A 520 -10.94 4.74 2.21
CA THR A 520 -10.00 4.41 3.29
C THR A 520 -10.72 4.14 4.62
N GLY A 521 -12.03 3.87 4.58
CA GLY A 521 -12.88 3.63 5.76
C GLY A 521 -14.37 3.90 5.52
N PRO A 522 -14.76 5.13 5.11
CA PRO A 522 -16.15 5.51 4.90
C PRO A 522 -16.88 4.69 3.81
N TRP A 523 -18.13 4.34 4.07
CA TRP A 523 -19.09 4.08 2.99
C TRP A 523 -19.44 5.42 2.30
N LEU A 524 -19.63 5.42 0.97
CA LEU A 524 -19.97 6.62 0.20
C LEU A 524 -21.00 6.30 -0.89
N GLU A 525 -22.09 7.06 -0.93
CA GLU A 525 -23.16 6.95 -1.91
C GLU A 525 -23.31 8.25 -2.69
N LEU A 526 -23.49 8.14 -4.01
CA LEU A 526 -23.81 9.23 -4.93
C LEU A 526 -25.07 8.86 -5.72
N ASP A 527 -26.02 9.79 -5.76
CA ASP A 527 -27.24 9.74 -6.56
C ASP A 527 -27.33 11.03 -7.40
N VAL A 528 -27.60 10.88 -8.70
CA VAL A 528 -27.80 11.97 -9.66
C VAL A 528 -29.09 11.68 -10.44
N GLU A 529 -30.21 12.28 -10.02
CA GLU A 529 -31.57 11.94 -10.47
C GLU A 529 -31.85 10.42 -10.53
N GLY A 530 -31.39 9.66 -9.52
CA GLY A 530 -31.56 8.20 -9.44
C GLY A 530 -30.48 7.35 -10.12
N LEU A 531 -29.51 7.97 -10.81
CA LEU A 531 -28.35 7.31 -11.40
C LEU A 531 -27.16 7.29 -10.43
N GLY A 532 -26.29 6.28 -10.55
CA GLY A 532 -25.12 6.10 -9.69
C GLY A 532 -23.79 6.11 -10.45
N PRO A 533 -22.65 5.96 -9.74
CA PRO A 533 -21.32 5.95 -10.36
C PRO A 533 -21.23 5.01 -11.56
N GLY A 534 -20.64 5.47 -12.66
CA GLY A 534 -20.52 4.75 -13.93
C GLY A 534 -21.66 5.01 -14.92
N ASP A 535 -22.82 5.47 -14.47
CA ASP A 535 -23.94 5.80 -15.33
C ASP A 535 -23.72 7.14 -16.07
N THR A 536 -24.53 7.40 -17.10
CA THR A 536 -24.55 8.68 -17.85
C THR A 536 -25.99 9.21 -17.90
N LEU A 537 -26.15 10.51 -17.66
CA LEU A 537 -27.40 11.25 -17.80
C LEU A 537 -27.35 12.10 -19.08
N ASP A 538 -28.17 11.74 -20.07
CA ASP A 538 -28.36 12.56 -21.27
C ASP A 538 -29.37 13.69 -21.00
N LEU A 539 -28.99 14.92 -21.33
CA LEU A 539 -29.85 16.11 -21.31
C LEU A 539 -30.02 16.69 -22.72
N ASP A 540 -31.06 17.51 -22.93
CA ASP A 540 -31.26 18.26 -24.18
C ASP A 540 -30.15 19.31 -24.41
N GLU A 541 -30.09 19.88 -25.63
CA GLU A 541 -29.18 20.96 -26.06
C GLU A 541 -29.09 22.17 -25.09
N ARG A 542 -30.11 22.35 -24.24
CA ARG A 542 -30.28 23.49 -23.32
C ARG A 542 -29.77 23.17 -21.91
N GLY A 543 -29.31 21.95 -21.68
CA GLY A 543 -29.04 21.42 -20.36
C GLY A 543 -30.30 21.35 -19.50
N GLY A 544 -30.13 21.44 -18.18
CA GLY A 544 -31.24 21.31 -17.23
C GLY A 544 -30.80 21.43 -15.78
N ARG A 545 -31.80 21.49 -14.88
CA ARG A 545 -31.58 21.49 -13.44
C ARG A 545 -31.72 20.08 -12.88
N ILE A 546 -30.64 19.51 -12.35
CA ILE A 546 -30.57 18.14 -11.85
C ILE A 546 -30.32 18.12 -10.33
N ARG A 547 -30.89 17.16 -9.62
CA ARG A 547 -30.63 16.89 -8.21
C ARG A 547 -29.45 15.95 -8.06
N VAL A 548 -28.48 16.36 -7.23
CA VAL A 548 -27.42 15.50 -6.73
C VAL A 548 -27.62 15.27 -5.24
N THR A 549 -27.42 14.04 -4.77
CA THR A 549 -27.42 13.68 -3.35
C THR A 549 -26.22 12.81 -3.02
N VAL A 550 -25.56 13.10 -1.90
CA VAL A 550 -24.42 12.35 -1.35
C VAL A 550 -24.71 11.96 0.09
N ARG A 551 -24.38 10.71 0.43
CA ARG A 551 -24.48 10.15 1.79
C ARG A 551 -23.19 9.41 2.13
N ALA A 552 -22.83 9.34 3.41
CA ALA A 552 -21.73 8.52 3.88
C ALA A 552 -22.10 7.76 5.16
N ILE A 553 -21.34 6.70 5.47
CA ILE A 553 -21.42 6.01 6.76
C ILE A 553 -19.99 5.80 7.28
N GLY A 554 -19.69 6.43 8.41
CA GLY A 554 -18.43 6.29 9.14
C GLY A 554 -18.26 7.45 10.12
N PRO A 555 -17.95 7.21 11.42
CA PRO A 555 -17.65 8.30 12.37
C PRO A 555 -16.41 9.12 11.99
N GLU A 556 -15.60 8.62 11.05
CA GLU A 556 -14.38 9.26 10.55
C GLU A 556 -14.59 10.36 9.50
N VAL A 557 -15.84 10.64 9.07
CA VAL A 557 -16.13 11.67 8.05
C VAL A 557 -16.42 13.02 8.71
N GLU A 558 -15.70 14.05 8.28
CA GLU A 558 -15.87 15.45 8.71
C GLU A 558 -16.56 16.32 7.65
N ARG A 559 -16.41 15.97 6.37
CA ARG A 559 -16.89 16.75 5.22
C ARG A 559 -17.36 15.86 4.07
N LEU A 560 -18.43 16.27 3.42
CA LEU A 560 -18.85 15.80 2.10
C LEU A 560 -18.68 16.92 1.08
N SER A 561 -18.20 16.59 -0.12
CA SER A 561 -18.08 17.55 -1.24
C SER A 561 -18.60 16.93 -2.54
N ILE A 562 -19.37 17.71 -3.30
CA ILE A 562 -19.80 17.38 -4.67
C ILE A 562 -18.85 18.11 -5.63
N ARG A 563 -18.12 17.36 -6.44
CA ARG A 563 -17.20 17.90 -7.47
C ARG A 563 -17.84 17.75 -8.85
N THR A 564 -17.71 18.78 -9.66
CA THR A 564 -18.03 18.78 -11.09
C THR A 564 -16.75 18.93 -11.92
N ALA A 565 -16.86 18.83 -13.24
CA ALA A 565 -15.76 19.16 -14.13
C ALA A 565 -15.27 20.62 -13.94
N SER A 566 -16.16 21.54 -13.56
CA SER A 566 -15.88 22.95 -13.26
C SER A 566 -15.32 23.25 -11.86
N GLY A 567 -15.26 22.27 -10.93
CA GLY A 567 -14.68 22.47 -9.60
C GLY A 567 -15.49 21.85 -8.45
N THR A 568 -15.64 22.58 -7.34
CA THR A 568 -16.54 22.19 -6.23
C THR A 568 -17.88 22.86 -6.45
N ALA A 569 -18.94 22.07 -6.56
CA ALA A 569 -20.31 22.59 -6.73
C ALA A 569 -21.04 22.76 -5.39
N ALA A 570 -20.74 21.93 -4.39
CA ALA A 570 -21.23 22.07 -3.02
C ALA A 570 -20.31 21.36 -2.02
N GLU A 571 -20.30 21.83 -0.77
CA GLU A 571 -19.74 21.11 0.39
C GLU A 571 -20.72 21.13 1.56
N GLY A 572 -20.62 20.16 2.46
CA GLY A 572 -21.48 20.06 3.63
C GLY A 572 -20.94 19.12 4.73
N PRO A 573 -21.71 18.95 5.83
CA PRO A 573 -21.35 18.07 6.93
C PRO A 573 -21.62 16.58 6.57
N PRO A 574 -21.21 15.63 7.44
CA PRO A 574 -21.32 14.19 7.18
C PRO A 574 -22.75 13.62 7.25
N ASP A 575 -23.74 14.39 7.70
CA ASP A 575 -25.14 13.98 7.84
C ASP A 575 -25.88 13.83 6.49
N GLY A 576 -25.36 14.47 5.45
CA GLY A 576 -25.78 14.29 4.06
C GLY A 576 -25.80 15.60 3.28
N LEU A 577 -25.44 15.54 2.01
CA LEU A 577 -25.36 16.71 1.13
C LEU A 577 -26.30 16.54 -0.05
N SER A 578 -27.16 17.52 -0.31
CA SER A 578 -28.03 17.54 -1.51
C SER A 578 -28.09 18.94 -2.10
N VAL A 579 -28.06 19.02 -3.42
CA VAL A 579 -28.01 20.28 -4.18
C VAL A 579 -28.74 20.13 -5.51
N MET A 580 -29.32 21.22 -5.99
CA MET A 580 -29.78 21.31 -7.38
C MET A 580 -28.68 21.98 -8.21
N LEU A 581 -28.13 21.28 -9.19
CA LEU A 581 -27.14 21.82 -10.13
C LEU A 581 -27.84 22.30 -11.40
N ASP A 582 -27.58 23.54 -11.81
CA ASP A 582 -27.93 24.02 -13.15
C ASP A 582 -26.81 23.64 -14.11
N VAL A 583 -27.05 22.65 -14.97
CA VAL A 583 -26.08 22.16 -15.95
C VAL A 583 -26.38 22.81 -17.30
N THR A 584 -25.38 23.52 -17.85
CA THR A 584 -25.46 24.21 -19.16
C THR A 584 -24.34 23.80 -20.12
N GLU A 585 -23.44 22.92 -19.69
CA GLU A 585 -22.34 22.35 -20.49
C GLU A 585 -22.11 20.88 -20.07
N PRO A 586 -21.62 20.00 -20.98
CA PRO A 586 -21.28 18.62 -20.63
C PRO A 586 -20.28 18.52 -19.48
N THR A 587 -20.58 17.70 -18.49
CA THR A 587 -19.85 17.64 -17.22
C THR A 587 -19.85 16.23 -16.62
N TYR A 588 -19.26 16.09 -15.45
CA TYR A 588 -19.38 14.91 -14.60
C TYR A 588 -19.74 15.33 -13.18
N VAL A 589 -20.16 14.37 -12.35
CA VAL A 589 -20.41 14.52 -10.93
C VAL A 589 -19.65 13.44 -10.16
N LEU A 590 -18.84 13.85 -9.17
CA LEU A 590 -18.20 12.98 -8.19
C LEU A 590 -18.71 13.34 -6.79
N ALA A 591 -18.83 12.33 -5.93
CA ALA A 591 -18.89 12.53 -4.48
C ALA A 591 -17.50 12.31 -3.88
N ILE A 592 -17.13 13.13 -2.90
CA ILE A 592 -15.96 12.95 -2.04
C ILE A 592 -16.39 13.01 -0.58
N ALA A 593 -15.82 12.14 0.25
CA ALA A 593 -15.87 12.24 1.71
C ALA A 593 -14.45 12.41 2.28
N GLN A 594 -14.29 13.28 3.28
CA GLN A 594 -12.99 13.65 3.85
C GLN A 594 -13.04 13.78 5.38
N GLY A 595 -11.89 13.59 6.03
CA GLY A 595 -11.67 13.82 7.46
C GLY A 595 -10.18 13.75 7.82
N GLY A 596 -9.84 14.07 9.07
CA GLY A 596 -8.46 14.07 9.58
C GLY A 596 -7.91 12.67 9.89
N PRO A 597 -6.83 12.58 10.69
CA PRO A 597 -6.28 11.30 11.14
C PRO A 597 -7.27 10.57 12.06
N HIS A 598 -7.66 9.34 11.71
CA HIS A 598 -8.63 8.56 12.48
C HIS A 598 -8.21 7.09 12.64
N PRO A 599 -8.40 6.44 13.82
CA PRO A 599 -8.01 5.02 14.07
C PRO A 599 -8.68 3.93 13.21
N ARG A 600 -9.49 4.32 12.21
CA ARG A 600 -10.09 3.43 11.20
C ARG A 600 -9.39 3.49 9.84
N ALA A 601 -8.64 4.56 9.58
CA ALA A 601 -7.94 4.79 8.32
C ALA A 601 -6.43 4.57 8.51
N MET A 602 -5.87 3.56 7.84
CA MET A 602 -4.44 3.17 7.95
C MET A 602 -3.48 4.12 7.20
N ARG A 603 -3.72 5.43 7.31
CA ARG A 603 -3.00 6.52 6.64
C ARG A 603 -3.14 7.81 7.46
N ALA A 604 -2.66 8.93 6.93
CA ALA A 604 -2.66 10.21 7.64
C ALA A 604 -4.03 10.93 7.73
N ASP A 605 -4.96 10.61 6.81
CA ASP A 605 -6.21 11.35 6.58
C ASP A 605 -7.31 10.40 6.06
N VAL A 606 -8.57 10.78 6.23
CA VAL A 606 -9.72 9.99 5.75
C VAL A 606 -10.13 10.46 4.36
N TYR A 607 -10.31 9.52 3.43
CA TYR A 607 -10.74 9.83 2.06
C TYR A 607 -11.63 8.74 1.47
N ALA A 608 -12.68 9.15 0.77
CA ALA A 608 -13.40 8.32 -0.20
C ALA A 608 -13.81 9.17 -1.41
N CYS A 609 -13.86 8.55 -2.59
CA CYS A 609 -14.25 9.19 -3.85
C CYS A 609 -14.98 8.20 -4.74
N THR A 610 -16.08 8.62 -5.37
CA THR A 610 -16.80 7.80 -6.35
C THR A 610 -16.16 7.88 -7.73
N SER A 611 -16.38 6.87 -8.56
CA SER A 611 -16.37 7.07 -10.02
C SER A 611 -17.44 8.10 -10.43
N PRO A 612 -17.36 8.63 -11.66
CA PRO A 612 -18.22 9.74 -12.07
C PRO A 612 -19.60 9.23 -12.47
N VAL A 613 -20.63 10.01 -12.20
CA VAL A 613 -21.82 10.04 -13.07
C VAL A 613 -21.54 11.08 -14.14
N TYR A 614 -21.65 10.72 -15.41
CA TYR A 614 -21.46 11.66 -16.52
C TYR A 614 -22.77 12.37 -16.84
N VAL A 615 -22.70 13.62 -17.27
CA VAL A 615 -23.88 14.41 -17.69
C VAL A 615 -23.56 15.01 -19.06
N ASP A 616 -24.07 14.35 -20.10
CA ASP A 616 -23.79 14.65 -21.50
C ASP A 616 -25.00 15.41 -22.09
N LEU A 617 -24.77 16.39 -22.98
CA LEU A 617 -25.82 17.25 -23.55
C LEU A 617 -25.96 16.98 -25.05
N ALA A 618 -27.12 16.47 -25.49
CA ALA A 618 -27.41 16.11 -26.88
C ALA A 618 -26.32 15.21 -27.53
N GLY A 619 -25.70 14.33 -26.74
CA GLY A 619 -24.59 13.46 -27.15
C GLY A 619 -23.19 14.11 -27.13
N ALA A 620 -23.07 15.40 -26.80
CA ALA A 620 -21.80 16.03 -26.48
C ALA A 620 -21.38 15.66 -25.04
N HIS A 621 -20.18 15.12 -24.88
CA HIS A 621 -19.66 14.64 -23.61
C HIS A 621 -18.65 15.61 -22.98
N VAL A 622 -18.36 15.43 -21.69
CA VAL A 622 -17.35 16.24 -20.99
C VAL A 622 -15.98 16.16 -21.68
N ALA A 623 -15.49 17.31 -22.14
CA ALA A 623 -14.17 17.50 -22.72
C ALA A 623 -13.73 18.94 -22.49
N ARG A 624 -13.22 19.26 -21.29
CA ARG A 624 -12.78 20.60 -20.90
C ARG A 624 -11.48 20.96 -21.61
N GLU A 625 -11.48 22.07 -22.34
CA GLU A 625 -10.33 22.54 -23.10
C GLU A 625 -9.06 22.71 -22.23
N GLU A 626 -9.20 23.18 -20.99
CA GLU A 626 -8.10 23.29 -20.02
C GLU A 626 -7.44 21.93 -19.74
N ASP A 627 -8.27 20.90 -19.49
CA ASP A 627 -7.82 19.54 -19.16
C ASP A 627 -7.24 18.83 -20.39
N VAL A 628 -7.84 19.04 -21.56
CA VAL A 628 -7.34 18.50 -22.84
C VAL A 628 -5.99 19.14 -23.22
N ARG A 629 -5.82 20.45 -23.02
CA ARG A 629 -4.53 21.14 -23.21
C ARG A 629 -3.47 20.65 -22.21
N TRP A 630 -3.85 20.44 -20.95
CA TRP A 630 -2.95 19.84 -19.93
C TRP A 630 -2.50 18.43 -20.33
N CYS A 631 -3.39 17.61 -20.90
CA CYS A 631 -3.03 16.28 -21.41
C CYS A 631 -2.11 16.33 -22.65
N LEU A 632 -2.22 17.36 -23.49
CA LEU A 632 -1.30 17.55 -24.62
C LEU A 632 0.09 17.98 -24.16
N ASP A 633 0.19 18.95 -23.24
CA ASP A 633 1.44 19.39 -22.62
C ASP A 633 2.15 18.24 -21.86
N TRP A 634 1.38 17.33 -21.24
CA TRP A 634 1.93 16.09 -20.67
C TRP A 634 2.60 15.20 -21.72
N LEU A 635 1.94 14.94 -22.86
CA LEU A 635 2.49 14.05 -23.91
C LEU A 635 3.75 14.63 -24.55
N ASP A 636 3.79 15.96 -24.74
CA ASP A 636 4.96 16.64 -25.30
C ASP A 636 6.17 16.55 -24.33
N ARG A 637 5.95 16.72 -23.03
CA ARG A 637 7.00 16.55 -21.99
C ARG A 637 7.39 15.10 -21.75
N LEU A 638 6.46 14.17 -21.93
CA LEU A 638 6.72 12.73 -21.84
C LEU A 638 7.66 12.28 -22.97
N GLU A 639 7.44 12.80 -24.19
CA GLU A 639 8.34 12.56 -25.33
C GLU A 639 9.75 13.13 -25.07
N GLU A 640 9.86 14.37 -24.59
CA GLU A 640 11.13 14.96 -24.17
C GLU A 640 11.82 14.16 -23.05
N MET A 641 11.06 13.65 -22.07
CA MET A 641 11.59 12.83 -20.99
C MET A 641 12.11 11.49 -21.48
N VAL A 642 11.34 10.75 -22.29
CA VAL A 642 11.76 9.43 -22.82
C VAL A 642 12.93 9.58 -23.79
N GLY A 643 12.99 10.65 -24.58
CA GLY A 643 14.14 10.95 -25.44
C GLY A 643 15.43 11.34 -24.69
N ARG A 644 15.32 11.73 -23.41
CA ARG A 644 16.45 12.18 -22.56
C ARG A 644 16.86 11.16 -21.49
N GLU A 645 15.92 10.43 -20.92
CA GLU A 645 16.13 9.49 -19.80
C GLU A 645 15.96 8.02 -20.18
N GLY A 646 15.36 7.71 -21.34
CA GLY A 646 15.03 6.35 -21.77
C GLY A 646 16.24 5.45 -22.07
N ARG A 647 16.21 4.22 -21.56
CA ARG A 647 17.11 3.12 -21.93
C ARG A 647 16.67 2.59 -23.30
N LEU A 648 17.24 3.15 -24.37
CA LEU A 648 16.85 2.82 -25.74
C LEU A 648 18.09 2.33 -26.52
N THR A 649 18.03 1.06 -26.95
CA THR A 649 19.12 0.35 -27.63
C THR A 649 19.08 0.44 -29.15
N ALA A 650 17.94 0.80 -29.74
CA ALA A 650 17.78 0.97 -31.18
C ALA A 650 16.86 2.18 -31.50
N PRO A 651 17.14 2.99 -32.54
CA PRO A 651 16.33 4.19 -32.85
C PRO A 651 14.85 3.94 -33.09
N GLY A 652 14.47 2.74 -33.57
CA GLY A 652 13.06 2.36 -33.74
C GLY A 652 12.27 2.33 -32.42
N GLN A 653 12.93 2.02 -31.30
CA GLN A 653 12.27 1.94 -30.00
C GLN A 653 11.72 3.30 -29.56
N PHE A 654 12.47 4.39 -29.80
CA PHE A 654 11.96 5.74 -29.55
C PHE A 654 10.75 6.07 -30.46
N ALA A 655 10.81 5.69 -31.73
CA ALA A 655 9.73 5.91 -32.68
C ALA A 655 8.43 5.18 -32.29
N ASP A 656 8.52 4.03 -31.61
CA ASP A 656 7.35 3.31 -31.09
C ASP A 656 6.64 4.09 -29.96
N HIS A 657 7.39 4.72 -29.03
CA HIS A 657 6.81 5.63 -28.02
C HIS A 657 6.19 6.88 -28.69
N VAL A 658 6.88 7.50 -29.64
CA VAL A 658 6.33 8.66 -30.38
C VAL A 658 5.04 8.27 -31.12
N ALA A 659 4.98 7.08 -31.72
CA ALA A 659 3.78 6.57 -32.38
C ALA A 659 2.62 6.23 -31.42
N LEU A 660 2.92 5.89 -30.16
CA LEU A 660 1.92 5.82 -29.07
C LEU A 660 1.41 7.23 -28.71
N TYR A 661 2.32 8.18 -28.48
CA TYR A 661 1.96 9.53 -28.05
C TYR A 661 1.21 10.30 -29.13
N ASP A 662 1.56 10.17 -30.41
CA ASP A 662 0.85 10.81 -31.52
C ASP A 662 -0.58 10.28 -31.72
N ARG A 663 -0.83 8.99 -31.46
CA ARG A 663 -2.20 8.44 -31.45
C ARG A 663 -3.01 9.03 -30.29
N ALA A 664 -2.43 9.17 -29.11
CA ALA A 664 -3.07 9.84 -27.98
C ALA A 664 -3.32 11.34 -28.24
N ARG A 665 -2.33 12.06 -28.81
CA ARG A 665 -2.49 13.46 -29.25
C ARG A 665 -3.61 13.62 -30.27
N ALA A 666 -3.80 12.67 -31.18
CA ALA A 666 -4.89 12.71 -32.16
C ALA A 666 -6.27 12.64 -31.48
N VAL A 667 -6.43 11.82 -30.43
CA VAL A 667 -7.66 11.73 -29.63
C VAL A 667 -7.91 13.04 -28.86
N TYR A 668 -6.89 13.60 -28.21
CA TYR A 668 -7.06 14.88 -27.49
C TYR A 668 -7.33 16.06 -28.45
N ARG A 669 -6.65 16.11 -29.61
CA ARG A 669 -6.87 17.16 -30.63
C ARG A 669 -8.26 17.09 -31.25
N SER A 670 -8.85 15.90 -31.45
CA SER A 670 -10.23 15.80 -31.95
C SER A 670 -11.28 16.28 -30.94
N ARG A 671 -11.05 16.08 -29.63
CA ARG A 671 -11.89 16.63 -28.55
C ARG A 671 -11.87 18.16 -28.46
N LEU A 672 -10.81 18.82 -28.94
CA LEU A 672 -10.79 20.29 -29.09
C LEU A 672 -11.58 20.77 -30.32
N ALA A 673 -11.58 19.98 -31.40
CA ALA A 673 -12.24 20.31 -32.68
C ALA A 673 -13.75 19.96 -32.71
N ALA A 674 -14.27 19.36 -31.65
CA ALA A 674 -15.69 19.02 -31.47
C ALA A 674 -16.45 20.02 -30.59
N ARG A 675 -15.87 21.21 -30.37
CA ARG A 675 -16.43 22.36 -29.64
C ARG A 675 -16.74 23.51 -30.60
#